data_AF-A0A518FY30-F1
#
_entry.id   AF-A0A518FY30-F1
#
_cell.length_a   1.000
_cell.length_b   1.000
_cell.length_c   1.000
_cell.angle_alpha   90.00
_cell.angle_beta   90.00
_cell.angle_gamma   90.00
#
_symmetry.space_group_name_H-M   'P 1'
#
loop_
_entity.id
_entity.type
_entity.pdbx_description
1 polymer ?
#
loop_
_entity_poly.entity_id
_entity_poly.type
_entity_poly.pdbx_seq_one_letter_code
_entity_poly.pdbx_strand_id
1 'polypeptide(L)'
;MDGDRSGGAYVYEISEDNSWSLTTEINPTEPLTAHQVRDDFGQAIAVSDDYLVIGAPGTDSALAPTGIVYVYAKNDAGTPEFYDDDTWEYETSLRDPVPGANLEFGTGVAIDGNTIIVTAETSSAAYGAEVFIYTRNGADWVTIPPTVTRLLANASRNILSGISVAIQNDTIVVGHKGNSFVDYSGVVFVYERNGADWSTIAPTESIISAPDGIENDNFGTAVDIDGDQIIVGAPENDGRGAAYLYQKGNTGWGSANEYKLIGSDIQLNDDFGRLVAIDGNTVAISSRGTGSGYVGTVYIIDGAQGWLDPLETRIDPISDTSKYDFGRSIDLDGNLLVVTGSVPPNSLSNGSAYIYDGSGGWDTYQETIITYSADSELYHRGFGHSAAAIHQNNLLVAALYEGFTNNSLVYSYNRSTSAEVHLRLVNSLTDIQPDGEVSSLPENQNTVSEWSTYWAELWINASNLKDLGILSAGLDLSYNSELTSATAIEFGSGFTQSQAGTINDESGIIEGLYAETTASDLGTDSYVLFARIKFESLADDQVELDFSGKSIGPHDLGFNISSQLIKLVGDTPVATRFEQMGGTSIWANPFDLNDDDAINFRDLIRFVTVYNQTPSQSASADAWFADFNQDDRVDFRDLILFASNYGRRKSGSVPVNYPDNYPDAWNQLLMVAATEPPQKPASSVTQSTVETVLETTVAELSPQLTPEQQATLSQVDIEVVDLAEGTLGRAAGGTIYIDVNASGYGWFVDATPDENSEYSGGGDLTLIALPDSEAVGLIDLRTVILHELGHLLGYEHSSDGLMQETLAPGVRYLSDWESATDEFFGSLTDDTELSVF
;
A
#
# COMPACT_ATOMS: atom_id res chain seq x y z
N MET A 1 38.36 -8.86 1.42
CA MET A 1 38.62 -9.87 2.48
C MET A 1 38.35 -9.10 3.74
N ASP A 2 37.09 -9.07 4.12
CA ASP A 2 36.68 -8.35 5.32
C ASP A 2 37.03 -9.21 6.53
N GLY A 3 37.52 -8.62 7.62
CA GLY A 3 37.80 -9.37 8.84
C GLY A 3 36.54 -9.98 9.44
N ASP A 4 36.64 -11.17 10.05
CA ASP A 4 35.59 -11.74 10.90
C ASP A 4 35.07 -10.69 11.92
N ARG A 5 33.76 -10.49 12.04
CA ARG A 5 33.15 -9.51 13.00
C ARG A 5 33.54 -8.04 12.76
N SER A 6 33.81 -7.64 11.51
CA SER A 6 34.04 -6.22 11.17
C SER A 6 32.78 -5.35 11.29
N GLY A 7 31.58 -5.94 11.17
CA GLY A 7 30.29 -5.23 11.21
C GLY A 7 29.97 -4.48 9.91
N GLY A 8 28.71 -4.11 9.71
CA GLY A 8 28.24 -3.39 8.52
C GLY A 8 26.95 -2.61 8.79
N ALA A 9 26.80 -1.45 8.16
CA ALA A 9 25.61 -0.60 8.23
C ALA A 9 25.00 -0.39 6.84
N TYR A 10 23.69 -0.53 6.78
CA TYR A 10 22.89 -0.56 5.55
C TYR A 10 21.82 0.51 5.64
N VAL A 11 21.70 1.36 4.62
CA VAL A 11 20.70 2.42 4.52
C VAL A 11 19.61 1.97 3.56
N TYR A 12 18.37 1.91 4.00
CA TYR A 12 17.19 1.56 3.22
C TYR A 12 16.27 2.77 3.08
N GLU A 13 15.58 2.83 1.96
CA GLU A 13 14.55 3.81 1.65
C GLU A 13 13.32 3.10 1.07
N ILE A 14 12.16 3.73 1.22
CA ILE A 14 10.87 3.24 0.72
C ILE A 14 10.61 3.72 -0.72
N SER A 15 10.14 2.85 -1.62
CA SER A 15 9.86 3.10 -3.05
C SER A 15 8.39 3.43 -3.34
N GLU A 16 8.08 3.94 -4.55
CA GLU A 16 6.74 4.47 -4.93
C GLU A 16 5.56 3.49 -4.81
N ASP A 17 5.84 2.23 -4.50
CA ASP A 17 4.92 1.12 -4.30
C ASP A 17 4.91 0.57 -2.85
N ASN A 18 5.50 1.32 -1.91
CA ASN A 18 5.64 1.02 -0.48
C ASN A 18 6.61 -0.13 -0.18
N SER A 19 7.40 -0.57 -1.15
CA SER A 19 8.46 -1.56 -0.90
C SER A 19 9.72 -0.89 -0.36
N TRP A 20 10.47 -1.55 0.53
CA TRP A 20 11.73 -1.01 1.04
C TRP A 20 12.92 -1.59 0.27
N SER A 21 13.87 -0.75 -0.11
CA SER A 21 15.06 -1.13 -0.87
C SER A 21 16.34 -0.52 -0.29
N LEU A 22 17.47 -1.22 -0.44
CA LEU A 22 18.77 -0.83 0.14
C LEU A 22 19.48 0.21 -0.77
N THR A 23 19.74 1.41 -0.25
CA THR A 23 20.37 2.55 -0.95
C THR A 23 21.90 2.55 -0.85
N THR A 24 22.44 2.48 0.37
CA THR A 24 23.89 2.64 0.61
C THR A 24 24.40 1.60 1.60
N GLU A 25 25.53 0.96 1.29
CA GLU A 25 26.34 0.27 2.30
C GLU A 25 27.40 1.24 2.82
N ILE A 26 27.36 1.47 4.13
CA ILE A 26 28.28 2.37 4.79
C ILE A 26 29.42 1.53 5.34
N ASN A 27 30.59 1.73 4.73
CA ASN A 27 31.81 1.07 5.12
C ASN A 27 32.75 2.05 5.85
N PRO A 28 33.52 1.58 6.85
CA PRO A 28 34.56 2.38 7.47
C PRO A 28 35.67 2.71 6.44
N THR A 29 35.87 3.98 6.12
CA THR A 29 36.76 4.45 5.03
C THR A 29 38.19 4.79 5.48
N GLU A 30 38.47 4.79 6.80
CA GLU A 30 39.82 5.03 7.34
C GLU A 30 40.75 3.83 7.00
N PRO A 31 41.82 4.00 6.20
CA PRO A 31 42.62 2.91 5.64
C PRO A 31 43.39 2.06 6.67
N LEU A 32 43.28 2.38 7.96
CA LEU A 32 43.95 1.72 9.08
C LEU A 32 42.98 1.13 10.12
N THR A 33 41.67 1.29 9.92
CA THR A 33 40.58 0.65 10.69
C THR A 33 39.55 -0.01 9.77
N ALA A 34 39.71 0.07 8.43
CA ALA A 34 38.78 -0.51 7.49
C ALA A 34 38.84 -2.06 7.54
N HIS A 35 37.71 -2.67 7.92
CA HIS A 35 37.46 -4.11 7.91
C HIS A 35 38.49 -4.97 8.67
N GLN A 36 38.89 -4.55 9.87
CA GLN A 36 39.66 -5.41 10.78
C GLN A 36 38.73 -6.41 11.48
N VAL A 37 39.33 -7.48 11.98
CA VAL A 37 38.59 -8.56 12.65
C VAL A 37 38.12 -8.01 13.99
N ARG A 38 36.80 -8.04 14.27
CA ARG A 38 36.16 -7.62 15.54
C ARG A 38 36.02 -6.12 15.78
N ASP A 39 35.90 -5.30 14.73
CA ASP A 39 35.64 -3.87 14.91
C ASP A 39 34.25 -3.58 15.52
N ASP A 40 33.30 -4.51 15.41
CA ASP A 40 31.91 -4.36 15.88
C ASP A 40 31.23 -3.09 15.32
N PHE A 41 31.55 -2.74 14.06
CA PHE A 41 30.93 -1.60 13.36
C PHE A 41 29.42 -1.78 13.21
N GLY A 42 28.64 -0.75 13.55
CA GLY A 42 27.18 -0.85 13.54
C GLY A 42 26.60 -1.50 14.80
N GLN A 43 27.38 -1.61 15.89
CA GLN A 43 26.85 -2.00 17.19
C GLN A 43 25.84 -0.99 17.72
N ALA A 44 26.07 0.30 17.48
CA ALA A 44 25.15 1.37 17.81
C ALA A 44 25.05 2.33 16.61
N ILE A 45 23.83 2.77 16.30
CA ILE A 45 23.51 3.70 15.23
C ILE A 45 22.63 4.79 15.81
N ALA A 46 22.85 6.04 15.40
CA ALA A 46 21.91 7.13 15.61
C ALA A 46 21.90 8.03 14.36
N VAL A 47 20.74 8.56 14.01
CA VAL A 47 20.53 9.42 12.84
C VAL A 47 19.76 10.68 13.23
N SER A 48 19.98 11.74 12.46
CA SER A 48 19.30 13.03 12.53
C SER A 48 19.13 13.57 11.12
N ASP A 49 18.53 14.76 10.99
CA ASP A 49 18.34 15.43 9.71
C ASP A 49 19.62 15.51 8.85
N ASP A 50 20.75 15.86 9.46
CA ASP A 50 21.99 16.18 8.73
C ASP A 50 23.09 15.11 8.90
N TYR A 51 22.95 14.20 9.87
CA TYR A 51 24.05 13.35 10.31
C TYR A 51 23.62 11.94 10.69
N LEU A 52 24.50 11.02 10.35
CA LEU A 52 24.49 9.63 10.77
C LEU A 52 25.75 9.33 11.58
N VAL A 53 25.56 8.65 12.71
CA VAL A 53 26.61 8.29 13.67
C VAL A 53 26.63 6.78 13.86
N ILE A 54 27.79 6.17 13.69
CA ILE A 54 27.96 4.71 13.81
C ILE A 54 29.09 4.38 14.78
N GLY A 55 28.79 3.57 15.79
CA GLY A 55 29.76 3.05 16.75
C GLY A 55 30.47 1.79 16.25
N ALA A 56 31.78 1.69 16.54
CA ALA A 56 32.63 0.53 16.33
C ALA A 56 33.54 0.32 17.56
N PRO A 57 32.97 -0.10 18.70
CA PRO A 57 33.70 -0.16 19.97
C PRO A 57 34.71 -1.30 20.05
N GLY A 58 34.57 -2.33 19.21
CA GLY A 58 35.45 -3.50 19.19
C GLY A 58 36.80 -3.27 18.50
N THR A 59 37.02 -2.09 17.89
CA THR A 59 38.19 -1.87 17.05
C THR A 59 39.52 -2.15 17.75
N ASP A 60 40.34 -3.00 17.13
CA ASP A 60 41.63 -3.43 17.63
C ASP A 60 42.80 -2.63 17.03
N SER A 61 42.47 -1.57 16.28
CA SER A 61 43.45 -0.69 15.65
C SER A 61 44.31 0.04 16.68
N ALA A 62 45.63 0.07 16.45
CA ALA A 62 46.58 0.80 17.28
C ALA A 62 46.32 2.32 17.36
N LEU A 63 45.50 2.87 16.44
CA LEU A 63 45.12 4.29 16.41
C LEU A 63 43.85 4.59 17.22
N ALA A 64 43.05 3.58 17.53
CA ALA A 64 41.82 3.68 18.30
C ALA A 64 41.65 2.41 19.18
N PRO A 65 42.58 2.12 20.10
CA PRO A 65 42.66 0.82 20.78
C PRO A 65 41.52 0.54 21.78
N THR A 66 40.56 1.45 21.86
CA THR A 66 39.44 1.45 22.80
C THR A 66 38.12 1.65 22.09
N GLY A 67 38.04 1.54 20.76
CA GLY A 67 36.83 1.86 19.99
C GLY A 67 36.87 3.20 19.26
N ILE A 68 36.01 3.34 18.26
CA ILE A 68 35.87 4.53 17.40
C ILE A 68 34.40 4.78 17.05
N VAL A 69 34.05 6.03 16.76
CA VAL A 69 32.74 6.42 16.23
C VAL A 69 32.93 7.12 14.89
N TYR A 70 32.15 6.76 13.89
CA TYR A 70 32.15 7.37 12.56
C TYR A 70 30.98 8.35 12.44
N VAL A 71 31.24 9.49 11.80
CA VAL A 71 30.25 10.54 11.55
C VAL A 71 30.17 10.75 10.04
N TYR A 72 28.96 10.60 9.52
CA TYR A 72 28.62 10.78 8.12
C TYR A 72 27.69 11.98 8.00
N ALA A 73 28.02 12.91 7.11
CA ALA A 73 27.19 14.04 6.78
C ALA A 73 26.24 13.66 5.64
N LYS A 74 25.02 14.17 5.71
CA LYS A 74 24.07 14.08 4.62
C LYS A 74 24.54 14.96 3.46
N ASN A 75 24.59 14.38 2.26
CA ASN A 75 24.76 15.09 1.01
C ASN A 75 23.39 15.16 0.34
N ASP A 76 22.81 16.36 0.35
CA ASP A 76 21.47 16.64 -0.16
C ASP A 76 21.41 16.83 -1.69
N ALA A 77 22.51 16.59 -2.41
CA ALA A 77 22.64 16.84 -3.85
C ALA A 77 22.23 18.27 -4.33
N GLY A 78 22.10 19.23 -3.40
CA GLY A 78 21.57 20.58 -3.66
C GLY A 78 20.04 20.69 -3.65
N THR A 79 19.34 19.66 -3.17
CA THR A 79 17.89 19.49 -3.11
C THR A 79 17.40 19.29 -1.65
N PRO A 80 17.57 20.28 -0.75
CA PRO A 80 17.28 20.12 0.70
C PRO A 80 15.81 19.82 1.06
N GLU A 81 14.89 19.91 0.09
CA GLU A 81 13.47 19.59 0.28
C GLU A 81 13.09 18.21 -0.28
N PHE A 82 13.98 17.55 -1.03
CA PHE A 82 13.75 16.24 -1.62
C PHE A 82 14.72 15.25 -1.01
N TYR A 83 14.20 14.24 -0.34
CA TYR A 83 15.05 13.31 0.39
C TYR A 83 15.50 12.09 -0.44
N ASP A 84 14.96 11.95 -1.65
CA ASP A 84 15.10 10.75 -2.48
C ASP A 84 16.44 10.65 -3.22
N ASP A 85 17.26 11.69 -3.20
CA ASP A 85 18.61 11.69 -3.77
C ASP A 85 19.71 11.94 -2.72
N ASP A 86 19.32 11.96 -1.45
CA ASP A 86 20.22 12.13 -0.34
C ASP A 86 21.17 10.93 -0.21
N THR A 87 22.42 11.21 0.13
CA THR A 87 23.39 10.15 0.44
C THR A 87 24.16 10.47 1.71
N TRP A 88 24.74 9.45 2.35
CA TRP A 88 25.58 9.61 3.53
C TRP A 88 27.06 9.61 3.15
N GLU A 89 27.73 10.73 3.36
CA GLU A 89 29.16 10.89 3.06
C GLU A 89 30.00 10.89 4.34
N TYR A 90 31.08 10.09 4.35
CA TYR A 90 32.00 10.09 5.50
C TYR A 90 32.61 11.49 5.67
N GLU A 91 32.42 12.05 6.86
CA GLU A 91 32.95 13.37 7.20
C GLU A 91 34.12 13.24 8.17
N THR A 92 33.96 12.51 9.28
CA THR A 92 35.01 12.36 10.29
C THR A 92 34.83 11.14 11.18
N SER A 93 35.82 10.90 12.06
CA SER A 93 35.75 9.93 13.14
C SER A 93 36.09 10.55 14.48
N LEU A 94 35.30 10.20 15.50
CA LEU A 94 35.49 10.60 16.88
C LEU A 94 36.25 9.48 17.61
N ARG A 95 37.28 9.89 18.37
CA ARG A 95 38.12 8.98 19.15
C ARG A 95 37.99 9.29 20.63
N ASP A 96 38.17 8.25 21.45
CA ASP A 96 38.24 8.40 22.90
C ASP A 96 39.28 9.46 23.29
N PRO A 97 38.89 10.52 24.03
CA PRO A 97 39.83 11.54 24.50
C PRO A 97 40.73 11.03 25.65
N VAL A 98 40.42 9.89 26.26
CA VAL A 98 41.15 9.27 27.38
C VAL A 98 41.39 7.76 27.16
N PRO A 99 42.08 7.35 26.08
CA PRO A 99 42.20 5.93 25.66
C PRO A 99 42.98 5.03 26.64
N GLY A 100 43.59 5.59 27.69
CA GLY A 100 44.20 4.81 28.76
C GLY A 100 43.25 4.46 29.91
N ALA A 101 42.03 5.01 29.91
CA ALA A 101 41.05 4.84 30.97
C ALA A 101 39.83 4.01 30.53
N ASN A 102 39.57 3.87 29.22
CA ASN A 102 38.38 3.21 28.68
C ASN A 102 38.74 1.98 27.84
N LEU A 103 37.73 1.17 27.51
CA LEU A 103 37.88 -0.09 26.80
C LEU A 103 36.98 -0.20 25.55
N GLU A 104 35.76 0.35 25.58
CA GLU A 104 34.74 0.15 24.53
C GLU A 104 33.97 1.46 24.20
N PHE A 105 34.66 2.44 23.64
CA PHE A 105 34.17 3.72 23.15
C PHE A 105 33.33 3.54 21.88
N GLY A 106 32.09 4.02 21.91
CA GLY A 106 31.13 3.83 20.81
C GLY A 106 30.13 2.68 21.05
N THR A 107 30.02 2.19 22.29
CA THR A 107 29.04 1.15 22.69
C THR A 107 27.58 1.63 22.65
N GLY A 108 27.37 2.94 22.71
CA GLY A 108 26.10 3.61 22.61
C GLY A 108 26.34 5.00 22.02
N VAL A 109 25.48 5.40 21.09
CA VAL A 109 25.52 6.70 20.43
C VAL A 109 24.12 7.30 20.40
N ALA A 110 24.04 8.62 20.50
CA ALA A 110 22.81 9.38 20.26
C ALA A 110 23.19 10.73 19.64
N ILE A 111 22.33 11.30 18.81
CA ILE A 111 22.60 12.57 18.13
C ILE A 111 21.35 13.44 18.15
N ASP A 112 21.55 14.73 18.43
CA ASP A 112 20.54 15.75 18.22
C ASP A 112 21.22 17.04 17.76
N GLY A 113 20.77 17.56 16.61
CA GLY A 113 21.31 18.74 15.96
C GLY A 113 22.84 18.77 15.88
N ASN A 114 23.46 19.58 16.74
CA ASN A 114 24.92 19.78 16.75
C ASN A 114 25.67 18.99 17.84
N THR A 115 24.99 18.07 18.53
CA THR A 115 25.54 17.35 19.68
C THR A 115 25.48 15.84 19.46
N ILE A 116 26.63 15.18 19.61
CA ILE A 116 26.76 13.71 19.58
C ILE A 116 27.13 13.23 20.98
N ILE A 117 26.40 12.24 21.47
CA ILE A 117 26.67 11.52 22.71
C ILE A 117 27.33 10.20 22.37
N VAL A 118 28.42 9.88 23.09
CA VAL A 118 29.13 8.61 22.95
C VAL A 118 29.38 8.01 24.33
N THR A 119 28.99 6.76 24.52
CA THR A 119 29.30 6.01 25.75
C THR A 119 30.60 5.22 25.60
N ALA A 120 31.31 5.03 26.70
CA ALA A 120 32.43 4.11 26.78
C ALA A 120 32.46 3.34 28.10
N GLU A 121 32.82 2.07 28.06
CA GLU A 121 33.15 1.32 29.28
C GLU A 121 34.50 1.77 29.85
N THR A 122 34.62 1.91 31.17
CA THR A 122 35.89 2.28 31.81
C THR A 122 36.61 1.09 32.43
N SER A 123 37.95 1.13 32.38
CA SER A 123 38.85 0.15 32.99
C SER A 123 38.90 0.21 34.53
N SER A 124 38.21 1.17 35.15
CA SER A 124 38.22 1.39 36.60
C SER A 124 37.10 0.61 37.31
N ALA A 125 37.42 -0.04 38.43
CA ALA A 125 36.42 -0.77 39.23
C ALA A 125 35.41 0.13 39.98
N ALA A 126 35.55 1.47 39.92
CA ALA A 126 34.69 2.44 40.58
C ALA A 126 33.70 3.13 39.63
N TYR A 127 34.01 3.20 38.33
CA TYR A 127 33.17 3.76 37.28
C TYR A 127 33.15 2.77 36.13
N GLY A 128 32.06 2.04 35.91
CA GLY A 128 31.92 1.11 34.80
C GLY A 128 31.62 1.77 33.45
N ALA A 129 31.18 3.03 33.41
CA ALA A 129 30.95 3.77 32.18
C ALA A 129 31.28 5.27 32.29
N GLU A 130 31.56 5.89 31.15
CA GLU A 130 31.69 7.34 30.94
C GLU A 130 30.81 7.77 29.76
N VAL A 131 30.31 9.00 29.80
CA VAL A 131 29.53 9.62 28.71
C VAL A 131 30.28 10.83 28.19
N PHE A 132 30.60 10.82 26.90
CA PHE A 132 31.25 11.90 26.20
C PHE A 132 30.23 12.68 25.39
N ILE A 133 30.28 14.00 25.51
CA ILE A 133 29.46 14.94 24.75
C ILE A 133 30.37 15.67 23.78
N TYR A 134 30.14 15.45 22.48
CA TYR A 134 30.80 16.15 21.39
C TYR A 134 29.86 17.22 20.86
N THR A 135 30.29 18.48 20.84
CA THR A 135 29.52 19.59 20.29
C THR A 135 30.24 20.20 19.10
N ARG A 136 29.58 20.23 17.94
CA ARG A 136 30.10 20.81 16.69
C ARG A 136 30.27 22.33 16.86
N ASN A 137 31.47 22.84 16.56
CA ASN A 137 31.85 24.24 16.76
C ASN A 137 31.84 25.09 15.47
N GLY A 138 31.22 24.59 14.40
CA GLY A 138 31.19 25.22 13.07
C GLY A 138 30.08 24.66 12.21
N ALA A 139 30.22 24.79 10.88
CA ALA A 139 29.28 24.23 9.91
C ALA A 139 29.43 22.71 9.73
N ASP A 140 30.60 22.17 10.06
CA ASP A 140 31.00 20.78 9.87
C ASP A 140 31.74 20.30 11.14
N TRP A 141 32.00 19.00 11.24
CA TRP A 141 32.70 18.40 12.39
C TRP A 141 34.24 18.47 12.27
N VAL A 142 34.78 19.08 11.21
CA VAL A 142 36.21 18.96 10.83
C VAL A 142 36.96 20.29 10.89
N THR A 143 36.41 21.35 10.30
CA THR A 143 37.00 22.67 10.12
C THR A 143 37.34 23.31 11.46
N ILE A 144 36.46 23.15 12.46
CA ILE A 144 36.70 23.57 13.84
C ILE A 144 36.50 22.34 14.73
N PRO A 145 37.56 21.84 15.42
CA PRO A 145 37.44 20.65 16.26
C PRO A 145 36.28 20.76 17.26
N PRO A 146 35.50 19.70 17.47
CA PRO A 146 34.37 19.72 18.38
C PRO A 146 34.83 19.94 19.83
N THR A 147 33.95 20.56 20.62
CA THR A 147 34.14 20.65 22.07
C THR A 147 33.78 19.29 22.67
N VAL A 148 34.67 18.74 23.50
CA VAL A 148 34.46 17.44 24.15
C VAL A 148 34.30 17.63 25.65
N THR A 149 33.17 17.20 26.19
CA THR A 149 32.87 17.23 27.63
C THR A 149 32.69 15.82 28.15
N ARG A 150 33.24 15.53 29.33
CA ARG A 150 33.00 14.29 30.07
C ARG A 150 31.90 14.53 31.10
N LEU A 151 30.74 13.92 30.89
CA LEU A 151 29.57 14.16 31.73
C LEU A 151 29.73 13.56 33.12
N LEU A 152 30.31 12.35 33.23
CA LEU A 152 30.37 11.58 34.47
C LEU A 152 31.71 11.70 35.20
N ALA A 153 32.67 12.48 34.67
CA ALA A 153 34.02 12.62 35.23
C ALA A 153 34.08 13.04 36.70
N ASN A 154 33.06 13.75 37.18
CA ASN A 154 32.94 14.21 38.57
C ASN A 154 31.76 13.58 39.31
N ALA A 155 31.13 12.56 38.74
CA ALA A 155 30.04 11.86 39.39
C ALA A 155 30.54 11.22 40.69
N SER A 156 29.84 11.50 41.80
CA SER A 156 30.20 10.97 43.13
C SER A 156 29.64 9.55 43.35
N ARG A 157 29.18 8.87 42.29
CA ARG A 157 28.44 7.61 42.32
C ARG A 157 29.06 6.61 41.36
N ASN A 158 28.94 5.32 41.68
CA ASN A 158 29.43 4.24 40.81
C ASN A 158 28.35 3.97 39.73
N ILE A 159 28.59 4.42 38.51
CA ILE A 159 27.77 4.09 37.34
C ILE A 159 28.44 2.90 36.66
N LEU A 160 27.69 1.83 36.38
CA LEU A 160 28.20 0.58 35.81
C LEU A 160 28.27 0.62 34.28
N SER A 161 28.81 -0.45 33.69
CA SER A 161 28.78 -0.67 32.24
C SER A 161 27.37 -1.00 31.74
N GLY A 162 27.16 -0.82 30.43
CA GLY A 162 25.86 -1.06 29.78
C GLY A 162 24.79 -0.02 30.14
N ILE A 163 25.18 1.26 30.19
CA ILE A 163 24.24 2.38 30.28
C ILE A 163 23.51 2.59 28.95
N SER A 164 22.26 3.06 29.02
CA SER A 164 21.51 3.56 27.86
C SER A 164 21.54 5.09 27.85
N VAL A 165 21.50 5.69 26.65
CA VAL A 165 21.55 7.14 26.48
C VAL A 165 20.56 7.61 25.44
N ALA A 166 19.96 8.77 25.67
CA ALA A 166 19.13 9.48 24.70
C ALA A 166 19.38 11.00 24.84
N ILE A 167 19.20 11.74 23.75
CA ILE A 167 19.35 13.19 23.73
C ILE A 167 18.25 13.83 22.90
N GLN A 168 17.69 14.90 23.41
CA GLN A 168 16.89 15.81 22.60
C GLN A 168 17.06 17.24 23.11
N ASN A 169 17.33 18.15 22.19
CA ASN A 169 17.59 19.56 22.45
C ASN A 169 18.67 19.77 23.53
N ASP A 170 18.24 20.27 24.69
CA ASP A 170 19.08 20.61 25.84
C ASP A 170 19.12 19.50 26.90
N THR A 171 18.53 18.34 26.66
CA THR A 171 18.33 17.28 27.65
C THR A 171 19.06 16.00 27.24
N ILE A 172 19.92 15.48 28.13
CA ILE A 172 20.54 14.16 28.01
C ILE A 172 19.97 13.26 29.09
N VAL A 173 19.51 12.08 28.70
CA VAL A 173 19.02 11.04 29.60
C VAL A 173 20.03 9.90 29.65
N VAL A 174 20.37 9.43 30.85
CA VAL A 174 21.29 8.32 31.08
C VAL A 174 20.60 7.28 31.95
N GLY A 175 20.28 6.13 31.37
CA GLY A 175 19.73 4.97 32.05
C GLY A 175 20.82 4.10 32.67
N HIS A 176 20.64 3.73 33.93
CA HIS A 176 21.55 2.89 34.68
C HIS A 176 20.78 1.77 35.36
N LYS A 177 20.81 0.58 34.76
CA LYS A 177 20.23 -0.63 35.36
C LYS A 177 20.85 -0.93 36.73
N GLY A 178 20.01 -1.39 37.66
CA GLY A 178 20.42 -1.64 39.04
C GLY A 178 21.47 -2.73 39.20
N ASN A 179 22.14 -2.77 40.35
CA ASN A 179 22.97 -3.91 40.74
C ASN A 179 23.02 -4.14 42.26
N SER A 180 23.70 -5.22 42.65
CA SER A 180 23.82 -5.68 44.04
C SER A 180 24.57 -4.74 45.01
N PHE A 181 25.07 -3.57 44.57
CA PHE A 181 26.01 -2.75 45.35
C PHE A 181 25.58 -1.29 45.62
N VAL A 182 24.75 -0.65 44.80
CA VAL A 182 24.50 0.82 44.94
C VAL A 182 23.08 1.30 44.69
N ASP A 183 22.30 0.69 43.78
CA ASP A 183 20.87 0.99 43.59
C ASP A 183 20.20 -0.27 43.03
N TYR A 184 19.32 -0.87 43.84
CA TYR A 184 18.87 -2.24 43.59
C TYR A 184 17.85 -2.34 42.44
N SER A 185 17.03 -1.32 42.21
CA SER A 185 16.03 -1.31 41.15
C SER A 185 16.52 -0.72 39.83
N GLY A 186 17.60 0.08 39.85
CA GLY A 186 18.04 0.91 38.73
C GLY A 186 17.57 2.37 38.83
N VAL A 187 18.19 3.25 38.05
CA VAL A 187 18.02 4.71 38.13
C VAL A 187 18.22 5.37 36.78
N VAL A 188 17.55 6.51 36.56
CA VAL A 188 17.75 7.36 35.38
C VAL A 188 18.23 8.73 35.83
N PHE A 189 19.30 9.22 35.22
CA PHE A 189 19.81 10.57 35.40
C PHE A 189 19.41 11.42 34.20
N VAL A 190 18.85 12.60 34.48
CA VAL A 190 18.48 13.57 33.45
C VAL A 190 19.33 14.82 33.63
N TYR A 191 20.10 15.16 32.60
CA TYR A 191 20.99 16.31 32.59
C TYR A 191 20.44 17.38 31.65
N GLU A 192 20.20 18.57 32.17
CA GLU A 192 19.76 19.72 31.40
C GLU A 192 20.91 20.72 31.23
N ARG A 193 21.18 21.13 29.99
CA ARG A 193 22.25 22.08 29.67
C ARG A 193 22.01 23.42 30.37
N ASN A 194 22.97 23.86 31.16
CA ASN A 194 22.95 25.17 31.80
C ASN A 194 23.86 26.13 31.04
N GLY A 195 23.34 26.98 30.17
CA GLY A 195 24.14 27.97 29.44
C GLY A 195 24.32 27.63 27.97
N ALA A 196 25.39 28.13 27.35
CA ALA A 196 25.57 28.06 25.90
C ALA A 196 26.18 26.72 25.41
N ASP A 197 26.83 25.98 26.30
CA ASP A 197 27.48 24.71 26.00
C ASP A 197 27.45 23.79 27.24
N TRP A 198 27.83 22.53 27.06
CA TRP A 198 27.86 21.53 28.12
C TRP A 198 29.08 21.63 29.06
N SER A 199 30.04 22.51 28.77
CA SER A 199 31.38 22.51 29.39
C SER A 199 31.63 23.68 30.35
N THR A 200 30.97 24.81 30.14
CA THR A 200 31.26 26.09 30.81
C THR A 200 30.57 26.21 32.16
N ILE A 201 29.35 25.69 32.28
CA ILE A 201 28.57 25.60 33.51
C ILE A 201 28.08 24.17 33.62
N ALA A 202 28.19 23.58 34.81
CA ALA A 202 27.74 22.21 35.04
C ALA A 202 26.23 22.10 34.73
N PRO A 203 25.78 21.04 34.02
CA PRO A 203 24.37 20.81 33.75
C PRO A 203 23.58 20.60 35.05
N THR A 204 22.27 20.85 34.99
CA THR A 204 21.36 20.53 36.11
C THR A 204 21.08 19.04 36.05
N GLU A 205 21.33 18.34 37.17
CA GLU A 205 21.04 16.92 37.30
C GLU A 205 19.70 16.72 38.02
N SER A 206 18.81 15.95 37.41
CA SER A 206 17.61 15.37 38.02
C SER A 206 17.73 13.85 38.05
N ILE A 207 17.04 13.23 39.00
CA ILE A 207 17.04 11.78 39.18
C ILE A 207 15.61 11.29 39.07
N ILE A 208 15.41 10.30 38.22
CA ILE A 208 14.15 9.58 38.02
C ILE A 208 14.33 8.15 38.52
N SER A 209 13.33 7.64 39.22
CA SER A 209 13.31 6.28 39.79
C SER A 209 11.89 5.77 39.82
N ALA A 210 11.70 4.47 39.56
CA ALA A 210 10.40 3.82 39.73
C ALA A 210 9.95 3.86 41.20
N PRO A 211 8.74 4.36 41.54
CA PRO A 211 8.24 4.43 42.92
C PRO A 211 8.00 3.07 43.56
N ASP A 212 7.65 2.09 42.75
CA ASP A 212 7.48 0.69 43.11
C ASP A 212 8.73 -0.14 42.84
N GLY A 213 9.84 0.50 42.45
CA GLY A 213 11.10 -0.15 42.12
C GLY A 213 11.63 -1.00 43.27
N ILE A 214 11.81 -2.29 43.00
CA ILE A 214 12.44 -3.26 43.91
C ILE A 214 13.73 -3.82 43.32
N GLU A 215 14.44 -4.63 44.11
CA GLU A 215 15.71 -5.20 43.71
C GLU A 215 15.62 -6.07 42.44
N ASN A 216 16.53 -5.79 41.50
CA ASN A 216 16.68 -6.40 40.17
C ASN A 216 15.63 -6.03 39.12
N ASP A 217 14.76 -5.04 39.35
CA ASP A 217 13.79 -4.59 38.32
C ASP A 217 14.45 -4.05 37.04
N ASN A 218 15.74 -3.73 37.10
CA ASN A 218 16.53 -3.24 35.99
C ASN A 218 15.94 -1.99 35.32
N PHE A 219 15.30 -1.11 36.11
CA PHE A 219 14.85 0.21 35.67
C PHE A 219 16.02 1.02 35.07
N GLY A 220 15.78 1.66 33.93
CA GLY A 220 16.82 2.36 33.17
C GLY A 220 17.64 1.44 32.28
N THR A 221 17.15 0.23 31.96
CA THR A 221 17.78 -0.63 30.95
C THR A 221 17.76 0.01 29.57
N ALA A 222 16.63 0.58 29.18
CA ALA A 222 16.46 1.38 27.98
C ALA A 222 15.80 2.70 28.36
N VAL A 223 16.19 3.78 27.68
CA VAL A 223 15.63 5.12 27.86
C VAL A 223 15.48 5.77 26.49
N ASP A 224 14.43 6.57 26.34
CA ASP A 224 14.26 7.45 25.19
C ASP A 224 13.51 8.72 25.61
N ILE A 225 13.61 9.79 24.82
CA ILE A 225 13.08 11.11 25.14
C ILE A 225 12.47 11.81 23.92
N ASP A 226 11.23 12.28 24.08
CA ASP A 226 10.62 13.24 23.17
C ASP A 226 10.03 14.42 23.96
N GLY A 227 10.52 15.61 23.66
CA GLY A 227 10.14 16.87 24.28
C GLY A 227 10.22 16.84 25.80
N ASP A 228 9.04 16.91 26.42
CA ASP A 228 8.86 16.90 27.87
C ASP A 228 8.45 15.50 28.39
N GLN A 229 8.71 14.43 27.64
CA GLN A 229 8.42 13.04 28.01
C GLN A 229 9.68 12.17 27.95
N ILE A 230 9.87 11.31 28.95
CA ILE A 230 10.91 10.28 28.97
C ILE A 230 10.24 8.93 29.17
N ILE A 231 10.55 7.96 28.30
CA ILE A 231 10.16 6.57 28.50
C ILE A 231 11.33 5.77 29.06
N VAL A 232 11.05 4.90 30.04
CA VAL A 232 12.07 4.10 30.73
C VAL A 232 11.65 2.64 30.84
N GLY A 233 12.51 1.75 30.37
CA GLY A 233 12.33 0.29 30.48
C GLY A 233 12.78 -0.29 31.83
N ALA A 234 12.02 -1.25 32.36
CA ALA A 234 12.31 -2.04 33.55
C ALA A 234 11.92 -3.52 33.31
N PRO A 235 12.69 -4.26 32.49
CA PRO A 235 12.30 -5.57 31.96
C PRO A 235 12.10 -6.67 33.02
N GLU A 236 12.66 -6.50 34.21
CA GLU A 236 12.58 -7.50 35.28
C GLU A 236 11.55 -7.12 36.36
N ASN A 237 10.85 -6.00 36.20
CA ASN A 237 9.85 -5.57 37.18
C ASN A 237 8.74 -6.62 37.35
N ASP A 238 8.51 -7.05 38.60
CA ASP A 238 7.63 -8.16 38.96
C ASP A 238 7.92 -9.49 38.20
N GLY A 239 9.12 -9.63 37.64
CA GLY A 239 9.54 -10.74 36.78
C GLY A 239 8.79 -10.84 35.46
N ARG A 240 7.98 -9.84 35.08
CA ARG A 240 7.22 -9.77 33.82
C ARG A 240 7.72 -8.65 32.91
N GLY A 241 8.18 -7.57 33.54
CA GLY A 241 8.61 -6.35 32.90
C GLY A 241 7.57 -5.24 32.95
N ALA A 242 8.04 -4.00 32.90
CA ALA A 242 7.26 -2.78 32.82
C ALA A 242 8.02 -1.70 32.04
N ALA A 243 7.31 -0.71 31.53
CA ALA A 243 7.88 0.56 31.12
C ALA A 243 7.24 1.71 31.91
N TYR A 244 7.94 2.82 32.06
CA TYR A 244 7.49 3.97 32.83
C TYR A 244 7.66 5.23 32.00
N LEU A 245 6.56 5.92 31.73
CA LEU A 245 6.56 7.21 31.10
C LEU A 245 6.58 8.30 32.16
N TYR A 246 7.55 9.21 32.07
CA TYR A 246 7.65 10.39 32.90
C TYR A 246 7.36 11.62 32.06
N GLN A 247 6.33 12.37 32.44
CA GLN A 247 6.01 13.68 31.86
C GLN A 247 6.59 14.76 32.78
N LYS A 248 7.44 15.63 32.25
CA LYS A 248 8.07 16.72 32.98
C LYS A 248 7.05 17.57 33.72
N GLY A 249 7.29 17.79 35.01
CA GLY A 249 6.43 18.62 35.85
C GLY A 249 6.75 20.11 35.73
N ASN A 250 5.88 20.95 36.28
CA ASN A 250 6.03 22.42 36.27
C ASN A 250 7.33 22.94 36.90
N THR A 251 8.00 22.12 37.73
CA THR A 251 9.27 22.48 38.38
C THR A 251 10.45 21.64 37.88
N GLY A 252 10.28 20.95 36.75
CA GLY A 252 11.28 20.08 36.13
C GLY A 252 11.04 18.60 36.42
N TRP A 253 12.04 17.78 36.06
CA TRP A 253 11.98 16.32 36.10
C TRP A 253 11.81 15.73 37.50
N GLY A 254 12.31 16.40 38.55
CA GLY A 254 12.07 15.99 39.94
C GLY A 254 10.60 16.12 40.41
N SER A 255 9.73 16.70 39.57
CA SER A 255 8.28 16.81 39.80
C SER A 255 7.45 16.15 38.69
N ALA A 256 8.06 15.26 37.92
CA ALA A 256 7.41 14.60 36.80
C ALA A 256 6.17 13.81 37.25
N ASN A 257 5.14 13.82 36.40
CA ASN A 257 4.06 12.86 36.50
C ASN A 257 4.52 11.54 35.90
N GLU A 258 4.04 10.43 36.43
CA GLU A 258 4.46 9.11 36.03
C GLU A 258 3.27 8.26 35.62
N TYR A 259 3.46 7.46 34.58
CA TYR A 259 2.53 6.47 34.10
C TYR A 259 3.28 5.15 33.93
N LYS A 260 2.88 4.14 34.71
CA LYS A 260 3.38 2.78 34.55
C LYS A 260 2.62 2.09 33.43
N LEU A 261 3.35 1.67 32.41
CA LEU A 261 2.86 0.95 31.24
C LEU A 261 3.18 -0.54 31.42
N ILE A 262 2.15 -1.38 31.29
CA ILE A 262 2.25 -2.84 31.32
C ILE A 262 1.42 -3.37 30.16
N GLY A 263 1.96 -4.31 29.39
CA GLY A 263 1.18 -4.96 28.33
C GLY A 263 0.06 -5.82 28.91
N SER A 264 -1.06 -5.92 28.21
CA SER A 264 -2.26 -6.59 28.70
C SER A 264 -2.12 -8.12 28.84
N ASP A 265 -1.25 -8.74 28.04
CA ASP A 265 -1.03 -10.19 27.97
C ASP A 265 0.36 -10.65 28.45
N ILE A 266 1.16 -9.77 29.06
CA ILE A 266 2.54 -10.08 29.50
C ILE A 266 2.59 -11.14 30.61
N GLN A 267 3.50 -12.09 30.44
CA GLN A 267 3.76 -13.21 31.33
C GLN A 267 5.14 -13.14 31.99
N LEU A 268 5.37 -14.05 32.94
CA LEU A 268 6.62 -14.11 33.70
C LEU A 268 7.78 -14.48 32.76
N ASN A 269 8.84 -13.67 32.76
CA ASN A 269 10.04 -13.72 31.90
C ASN A 269 9.82 -13.27 30.45
N ASP A 270 8.76 -12.51 30.16
CA ASP A 270 8.60 -11.89 28.83
C ASP A 270 9.51 -10.67 28.64
N ASP A 271 10.15 -10.18 29.70
CA ASP A 271 11.07 -9.03 29.69
C ASP A 271 10.45 -7.76 29.07
N PHE A 272 9.17 -7.48 29.32
CA PHE A 272 8.50 -6.29 28.78
C PHE A 272 9.18 -4.98 29.24
N GLY A 273 9.48 -4.08 28.31
CA GLY A 273 10.31 -2.90 28.63
C GLY A 273 11.81 -3.15 28.43
N ARG A 274 12.18 -4.18 27.66
CA ARG A 274 13.57 -4.46 27.29
C ARG A 274 14.17 -3.33 26.44
N LEU A 275 13.42 -2.87 25.45
CA LEU A 275 13.69 -1.65 24.68
C LEU A 275 12.45 -0.76 24.67
N VAL A 276 12.67 0.54 24.53
CA VAL A 276 11.64 1.57 24.46
C VAL A 276 12.03 2.59 23.40
N ALA A 277 11.04 3.14 22.70
CA ALA A 277 11.16 4.30 21.81
C ALA A 277 9.91 5.18 21.97
N ILE A 278 10.05 6.50 21.81
CA ILE A 278 8.94 7.46 21.92
C ILE A 278 9.01 8.52 20.83
N ASP A 279 7.88 8.78 20.20
CA ASP A 279 7.68 9.95 19.35
C ASP A 279 6.27 10.53 19.57
N GLY A 280 6.21 11.79 19.98
CA GLY A 280 4.97 12.45 20.37
C GLY A 280 4.21 11.67 21.45
N ASN A 281 2.98 11.24 21.14
CA ASN A 281 2.16 10.47 22.08
C ASN A 281 2.23 8.94 21.86
N THR A 282 3.10 8.48 20.98
CA THR A 282 3.24 7.06 20.62
C THR A 282 4.49 6.50 21.28
N VAL A 283 4.35 5.37 21.97
CA VAL A 283 5.48 4.68 22.61
C VAL A 283 5.55 3.25 22.09
N ALA A 284 6.72 2.82 21.65
CA ALA A 284 7.01 1.43 21.30
C ALA A 284 7.76 0.73 22.44
N ILE A 285 7.34 -0.47 22.81
CA ILE A 285 7.93 -1.25 23.91
C ILE A 285 8.14 -2.69 23.46
N SER A 286 9.38 -3.19 23.52
CA SER A 286 9.66 -4.59 23.19
C SER A 286 9.57 -5.52 24.40
N SER A 287 9.17 -6.75 24.11
CA SER A 287 9.22 -7.91 25.00
C SER A 287 9.92 -9.05 24.28
N ARG A 288 10.69 -9.85 25.00
CA ARG A 288 11.42 -11.01 24.48
C ARG A 288 10.53 -12.25 24.34
N GLY A 289 9.43 -12.29 25.10
CA GLY A 289 8.48 -13.40 25.16
C GLY A 289 9.02 -14.68 25.81
N THR A 290 8.12 -15.59 26.17
CA THR A 290 8.43 -16.84 26.89
C THR A 290 8.36 -18.09 25.99
N GLY A 291 9.35 -18.99 26.09
CA GLY A 291 9.32 -20.31 25.44
C GLY A 291 10.64 -20.77 24.82
N SER A 292 10.67 -22.01 24.30
CA SER A 292 11.81 -22.56 23.56
C SER A 292 11.84 -21.97 22.15
N GLY A 293 12.27 -20.71 22.03
CA GLY A 293 12.29 -19.96 20.77
C GLY A 293 12.47 -18.45 20.88
N TYR A 294 12.40 -17.83 22.07
CA TYR A 294 12.47 -16.37 22.25
C TYR A 294 11.59 -15.61 21.24
N VAL A 295 10.29 -15.92 21.24
CA VAL A 295 9.32 -15.30 20.34
C VAL A 295 8.99 -13.91 20.88
N GLY A 296 9.72 -12.90 20.43
CA GLY A 296 9.52 -11.53 20.90
C GLY A 296 8.29 -10.89 20.29
N THR A 297 7.80 -9.84 20.95
CA THR A 297 6.62 -9.05 20.59
C THR A 297 6.91 -7.58 20.91
N VAL A 298 6.42 -6.67 20.07
CA VAL A 298 6.48 -5.22 20.32
C VAL A 298 5.06 -4.71 20.60
N TYR A 299 4.92 -3.75 21.50
CA TYR A 299 3.65 -3.11 21.82
C TYR A 299 3.74 -1.64 21.50
N ILE A 300 2.74 -1.13 20.78
CA ILE A 300 2.52 0.30 20.62
C ILE A 300 1.50 0.74 21.67
N ILE A 301 1.86 1.77 22.44
CA ILE A 301 1.01 2.40 23.42
C ILE A 301 0.77 3.85 22.97
N ASP A 302 -0.46 4.15 22.57
CA ASP A 302 -0.89 5.49 22.14
C ASP A 302 -1.57 6.24 23.30
N GLY A 303 -0.90 7.29 23.74
CA GLY A 303 -1.31 8.20 24.81
C GLY A 303 -2.11 9.42 24.35
N ALA A 304 -2.57 9.51 23.09
CA ALA A 304 -3.27 10.69 22.55
C ALA A 304 -4.55 11.07 23.32
N GLN A 305 -5.24 10.08 23.91
CA GLN A 305 -6.40 10.30 24.80
C GLN A 305 -6.03 10.40 26.29
N GLY A 306 -4.73 10.37 26.60
CA GLY A 306 -4.16 10.45 27.93
C GLY A 306 -3.58 9.12 28.43
N TRP A 307 -2.51 9.22 29.22
CA TRP A 307 -1.71 8.10 29.70
C TRP A 307 -2.29 7.28 30.86
N LEU A 308 -3.50 7.60 31.32
CA LEU A 308 -4.16 6.82 32.38
C LEU A 308 -4.86 5.56 31.84
N ASP A 309 -5.26 5.60 30.58
CA ASP A 309 -5.93 4.51 29.86
C ASP A 309 -5.53 4.59 28.38
N PRO A 310 -4.23 4.43 28.06
CA PRO A 310 -3.75 4.55 26.69
C PRO A 310 -4.23 3.37 25.83
N LEU A 311 -4.31 3.57 24.52
CA LEU A 311 -4.64 2.50 23.59
C LEU A 311 -3.42 1.62 23.38
N GLU A 312 -3.59 0.30 23.54
CA GLU A 312 -2.55 -0.70 23.32
C GLU A 312 -2.80 -1.43 22.01
N THR A 313 -1.79 -1.47 21.15
CA THR A 313 -1.71 -2.37 20.00
C THR A 313 -0.55 -3.32 20.20
N ARG A 314 -0.81 -4.62 20.06
CA ARG A 314 0.22 -5.64 20.02
C ARG A 314 0.69 -5.86 18.58
N ILE A 315 1.99 -5.72 18.34
CA ILE A 315 2.68 -5.95 17.07
C ILE A 315 3.41 -7.29 17.12
N ASP A 316 2.92 -8.23 16.33
CA ASP A 316 3.61 -9.48 16.01
C ASP A 316 4.00 -9.49 14.53
N PRO A 317 5.13 -10.13 14.16
CA PRO A 317 5.49 -10.28 12.76
C PRO A 317 4.45 -11.14 12.02
N ILE A 318 3.87 -10.59 10.95
CA ILE A 318 2.83 -11.21 10.11
C ILE A 318 3.47 -12.18 9.10
N SER A 319 4.58 -11.75 8.51
CA SER A 319 5.26 -12.42 7.39
C SER A 319 6.22 -13.56 7.80
N ASP A 320 6.70 -13.61 9.04
CA ASP A 320 7.61 -14.65 9.52
C ASP A 320 7.07 -15.40 10.75
N THR A 321 6.96 -16.72 10.63
CA THR A 321 6.52 -17.62 11.71
C THR A 321 7.66 -18.06 12.64
N SER A 322 8.92 -17.77 12.29
CA SER A 322 10.08 -18.17 13.10
C SER A 322 10.26 -17.33 14.36
N LYS A 323 9.79 -16.06 14.31
CA LYS A 323 9.69 -15.05 15.39
C LYS A 323 10.90 -14.91 16.33
N TYR A 324 12.08 -15.40 15.94
CA TYR A 324 13.20 -15.56 16.87
C TYR A 324 13.81 -14.20 17.23
N ASP A 325 13.80 -13.86 18.52
CA ASP A 325 14.31 -12.59 19.06
C ASP A 325 13.74 -11.35 18.32
N PHE A 326 12.49 -11.39 17.86
CA PHE A 326 11.79 -10.20 17.35
C PHE A 326 11.77 -9.09 18.43
N GLY A 327 11.88 -7.82 18.06
CA GLY A 327 12.07 -6.74 19.06
C GLY A 327 13.50 -6.65 19.59
N ARG A 328 14.49 -7.14 18.81
CA ARG A 328 15.91 -7.12 19.19
C ARG A 328 16.48 -5.70 19.24
N SER A 329 16.11 -4.88 18.25
CA SER A 329 16.26 -3.43 18.18
C SER A 329 14.92 -2.86 17.75
N ILE A 330 14.57 -1.66 18.25
CA ILE A 330 13.40 -0.90 17.81
C ILE A 330 13.80 0.57 17.67
N ASP A 331 13.14 1.28 16.76
CA ASP A 331 13.18 2.74 16.69
C ASP A 331 11.85 3.26 16.09
N LEU A 332 11.45 4.47 16.47
CA LEU A 332 10.15 5.05 16.15
C LEU A 332 10.33 6.48 15.68
N ASP A 333 9.77 6.80 14.52
CA ASP A 333 9.71 8.17 14.00
C ASP A 333 8.34 8.42 13.34
N GLY A 334 7.58 9.36 13.90
CA GLY A 334 6.19 9.58 13.53
C GLY A 334 5.35 8.30 13.67
N ASN A 335 4.78 7.87 12.55
CA ASN A 335 3.96 6.66 12.46
C ASN A 335 4.73 5.45 11.92
N LEU A 336 6.05 5.54 11.78
CA LEU A 336 6.89 4.45 11.30
C LEU A 336 7.67 3.83 12.45
N LEU A 337 7.43 2.55 12.70
CA LEU A 337 8.19 1.74 13.65
C LEU A 337 9.09 0.79 12.86
N VAL A 338 10.38 0.82 13.13
CA VAL A 338 11.28 -0.27 12.73
C VAL A 338 11.50 -1.24 13.89
N VAL A 339 11.44 -2.54 13.58
CA VAL A 339 11.76 -3.62 14.50
C VAL A 339 12.73 -4.58 13.83
N THR A 340 13.77 -5.02 14.53
CA THR A 340 14.62 -6.11 14.02
C THR A 340 14.40 -7.42 14.76
N GLY A 341 14.61 -8.53 14.04
CA GLY A 341 14.56 -9.90 14.56
C GLY A 341 15.77 -10.71 14.12
N SER A 342 16.17 -11.68 14.95
CA SER A 342 17.33 -12.55 14.70
C SER A 342 16.88 -13.93 14.21
N VAL A 343 17.83 -14.78 13.87
CA VAL A 343 17.60 -16.22 13.73
C VAL A 343 18.20 -16.99 14.91
N PRO A 344 17.82 -18.27 15.14
CA PRO A 344 18.38 -19.08 16.21
C PRO A 344 19.92 -19.16 16.20
N PRO A 345 20.58 -19.28 17.36
CA PRO A 345 22.03 -19.47 17.46
C PRO A 345 22.49 -20.65 16.60
N ASN A 346 23.55 -20.43 15.82
CA ASN A 346 24.13 -21.38 14.84
C ASN A 346 23.29 -21.60 13.56
N SER A 347 22.23 -20.81 13.33
CA SER A 347 21.56 -20.74 12.04
C SER A 347 22.44 -19.94 11.07
N LEU A 348 22.66 -20.47 9.86
CA LEU A 348 23.30 -19.70 8.79
C LEU A 348 22.35 -18.63 8.20
N SER A 349 21.10 -18.55 8.63
CA SER A 349 20.10 -17.66 8.03
C SER A 349 20.31 -16.18 8.41
N ASN A 350 19.77 -15.25 7.63
CA ASN A 350 19.74 -13.83 7.97
C ASN A 350 18.61 -13.52 8.95
N GLY A 351 18.84 -12.56 9.84
CA GLY A 351 17.75 -11.88 10.54
C GLY A 351 16.92 -11.03 9.58
N SER A 352 15.96 -10.31 10.12
CA SER A 352 15.04 -9.47 9.33
C SER A 352 14.83 -8.13 10.02
N ALA A 353 14.57 -7.10 9.20
CA ALA A 353 14.05 -5.83 9.67
C ALA A 353 12.60 -5.74 9.21
N TYR A 354 11.73 -5.33 10.11
CA TYR A 354 10.30 -5.18 9.91
C TYR A 354 9.99 -3.70 10.07
N ILE A 355 9.22 -3.16 9.14
CA ILE A 355 8.68 -1.82 9.23
C ILE A 355 7.18 -1.95 9.42
N TYR A 356 6.67 -1.22 10.39
CA TYR A 356 5.25 -1.09 10.66
C TYR A 356 4.85 0.36 10.40
N ASP A 357 3.90 0.54 9.49
CA ASP A 357 3.30 1.83 9.18
C ASP A 357 1.93 1.94 9.85
N GLY A 358 1.85 2.81 10.86
CA GLY A 358 0.65 3.13 11.61
C GLY A 358 -0.10 4.36 11.11
N SER A 359 0.21 4.90 9.92
CA SER A 359 -0.41 6.14 9.39
C SER A 359 -1.93 6.04 9.22
N GLY A 360 -2.45 4.86 8.86
CA GLY A 360 -3.89 4.57 8.82
C GLY A 360 -4.52 4.28 10.20
N GLY A 361 -3.73 4.32 11.28
CA GLY A 361 -4.07 3.82 12.61
C GLY A 361 -3.27 2.57 12.96
N TRP A 362 -2.78 2.50 14.20
CA TRP A 362 -2.02 1.35 14.70
C TRP A 362 -2.87 0.09 14.89
N ASP A 363 -4.19 0.11 14.71
CA ASP A 363 -5.06 -1.08 14.70
C ASP A 363 -5.17 -1.72 13.31
N THR A 364 -4.84 -0.98 12.24
CA THR A 364 -4.82 -1.43 10.84
C THR A 364 -3.44 -1.28 10.19
N TYR A 365 -2.38 -1.37 11.00
CA TYR A 365 -1.01 -1.16 10.56
C TYR A 365 -0.61 -2.04 9.38
N GLN A 366 0.28 -1.53 8.53
CA GLN A 366 0.87 -2.30 7.43
C GLN A 366 2.26 -2.77 7.80
N GLU A 367 2.57 -4.06 7.57
CA GLU A 367 3.90 -4.61 7.75
C GLU A 367 4.65 -4.68 6.42
N THR A 368 5.91 -4.23 6.42
CA THR A 368 6.88 -4.57 5.38
C THR A 368 8.08 -5.28 5.98
N ILE A 369 8.43 -6.45 5.44
CA ILE A 369 9.65 -7.17 5.82
C ILE A 369 10.77 -6.89 4.83
N ILE A 370 11.93 -6.53 5.37
CA ILE A 370 13.20 -6.49 4.67
C ILE A 370 14.00 -7.71 5.09
N THR A 371 14.26 -8.58 4.13
CA THR A 371 15.13 -9.74 4.30
C THR A 371 15.79 -10.12 2.98
N TYR A 372 16.85 -10.92 3.04
CA TYR A 372 17.49 -11.44 1.85
C TYR A 372 16.93 -12.82 1.49
N SER A 373 16.79 -13.10 0.19
CA SER A 373 16.41 -14.45 -0.27
C SER A 373 17.49 -15.48 0.09
N ALA A 374 17.06 -16.73 0.31
CA ALA A 374 17.96 -17.85 0.63
C ALA A 374 19.02 -18.11 -0.46
N ASP A 375 18.74 -17.72 -1.69
CA ASP A 375 19.63 -17.87 -2.85
C ASP A 375 20.65 -16.72 -2.98
N SER A 376 20.52 -15.67 -2.16
CA SER A 376 21.44 -14.54 -2.17
C SER A 376 22.77 -14.93 -1.53
N GLU A 377 23.89 -14.54 -2.15
CA GLU A 377 25.22 -14.59 -1.50
C GLU A 377 25.30 -13.70 -0.23
N LEU A 378 24.24 -12.92 0.02
CA LEU A 378 24.05 -12.07 1.19
C LEU A 378 23.31 -12.74 2.33
N TYR A 379 22.73 -13.92 2.11
CA TYR A 379 21.82 -14.60 3.03
C TYR A 379 22.44 -15.03 4.37
N HIS A 380 23.77 -15.05 4.48
CA HIS A 380 24.50 -15.61 5.62
C HIS A 380 25.25 -14.57 6.47
N ARG A 381 24.80 -13.31 6.44
CA ARG A 381 25.60 -12.16 6.91
C ARG A 381 25.05 -11.46 8.14
N GLY A 382 23.95 -11.97 8.69
CA GLY A 382 23.35 -11.48 9.93
C GLY A 382 22.66 -10.14 9.77
N PHE A 383 22.00 -9.90 8.63
CA PHE A 383 21.14 -8.73 8.44
C PHE A 383 20.13 -8.56 9.59
N GLY A 384 19.96 -7.35 10.14
CA GLY A 384 19.00 -7.09 11.23
C GLY A 384 19.44 -7.53 12.64
N HIS A 385 20.69 -7.97 12.83
CA HIS A 385 21.13 -8.57 14.10
C HIS A 385 21.61 -7.58 15.19
N SER A 386 21.85 -6.29 14.93
CA SER A 386 22.45 -5.42 15.96
C SER A 386 21.64 -4.19 16.33
N ALA A 387 21.46 -3.28 15.39
CA ALA A 387 20.82 -1.99 15.60
C ALA A 387 20.00 -1.63 14.38
N ALA A 388 18.90 -0.93 14.61
CA ALA A 388 18.20 -0.20 13.57
C ALA A 388 17.88 1.21 14.08
N ALA A 389 17.84 2.17 13.17
CA ALA A 389 17.40 3.51 13.44
C ALA A 389 16.57 4.02 12.26
N ILE A 390 15.55 4.82 12.49
CA ILE A 390 14.71 5.40 11.45
C ILE A 390 14.60 6.91 11.67
N HIS A 391 14.73 7.66 10.60
CA HIS A 391 14.50 9.10 10.60
C HIS A 391 14.02 9.54 9.22
N GLN A 392 12.83 10.10 9.16
CA GLN A 392 12.07 10.44 7.97
C GLN A 392 11.97 9.21 7.05
N ASN A 393 12.57 9.29 5.87
CA ASN A 393 12.56 8.21 4.87
C ASN A 393 13.77 7.27 4.99
N ASN A 394 14.70 7.56 5.89
CA ASN A 394 15.93 6.81 6.03
C ASN A 394 15.78 5.76 7.11
N LEU A 395 15.76 4.50 6.70
CA LEU A 395 15.92 3.37 7.60
C LEU A 395 17.39 2.94 7.60
N LEU A 396 17.97 2.78 8.76
CA LEU A 396 19.30 2.23 8.95
C LEU A 396 19.19 0.90 9.65
N VAL A 397 19.86 -0.12 9.12
CA VAL A 397 19.94 -1.44 9.75
C VAL A 397 21.39 -1.88 9.76
N ALA A 398 21.88 -2.33 10.92
CA ALA A 398 23.19 -2.93 11.04
C ALA A 398 23.15 -4.44 11.21
N ALA A 399 24.22 -5.07 10.74
CA ALA A 399 24.48 -6.49 10.88
C ALA A 399 25.74 -6.72 11.73
N LEU A 400 25.57 -7.45 12.83
CA LEU A 400 26.66 -8.06 13.58
C LEU A 400 26.43 -9.57 13.60
N TYR A 401 27.21 -10.34 12.83
CA TYR A 401 27.10 -11.79 12.84
C TYR A 401 28.25 -12.46 13.59
N GLU A 402 27.91 -13.31 14.56
CA GLU A 402 28.84 -14.25 15.18
C GLU A 402 28.95 -15.54 14.34
N GLY A 403 29.72 -15.52 13.23
CA GLY A 403 30.16 -16.74 12.56
C GLY A 403 30.52 -16.64 11.05
N PHE A 404 31.79 -16.89 10.69
CA PHE A 404 32.28 -17.31 9.36
C PHE A 404 31.72 -16.64 8.05
N THR A 405 32.47 -15.62 7.57
CA THR A 405 32.82 -15.22 6.16
C THR A 405 31.97 -14.25 5.27
N ASN A 406 32.54 -13.04 5.05
CA ASN A 406 32.92 -12.20 3.86
C ASN A 406 31.97 -11.59 2.76
N ASN A 407 31.91 -10.23 2.73
CA ASN A 407 31.70 -9.20 1.64
C ASN A 407 30.40 -9.05 0.76
N SER A 408 29.56 -8.00 0.95
CA SER A 408 28.20 -7.80 0.36
C SER A 408 28.13 -6.72 -0.73
N LEU A 409 27.21 -6.78 -1.73
CA LEU A 409 26.97 -5.72 -2.76
C LEU A 409 25.50 -5.66 -3.29
N VAL A 410 25.03 -4.48 -3.79
CA VAL A 410 23.61 -4.01 -3.97
C VAL A 410 23.36 -3.08 -5.22
N TYR A 411 22.08 -2.84 -5.62
CA TYR A 411 21.53 -1.76 -6.53
C TYR A 411 20.15 -1.17 -6.04
N SER A 412 19.72 0.07 -6.44
CA SER A 412 18.52 0.86 -5.97
C SER A 412 17.70 1.70 -7.03
N TYR A 413 16.47 2.18 -6.68
CA TYR A 413 15.76 3.46 -7.10
C TYR A 413 14.45 3.79 -6.27
N ASN A 414 13.96 5.06 -6.31
CA ASN A 414 13.23 5.93 -5.32
C ASN A 414 11.68 5.82 -5.06
N ARG A 415 11.15 6.54 -4.03
CA ARG A 415 9.76 7.11 -3.94
C ARG A 415 9.74 8.63 -3.88
N SER A 416 8.98 9.27 -4.77
CA SER A 416 8.81 10.73 -4.81
C SER A 416 7.54 11.25 -4.12
N THR A 417 7.56 12.53 -3.71
CA THR A 417 6.35 13.28 -3.33
C THR A 417 5.36 13.24 -4.49
N SER A 418 4.11 12.85 -4.23
CA SER A 418 3.12 12.64 -5.28
C SER A 418 1.75 13.26 -5.01
N ALA A 419 1.04 13.55 -6.09
CA ALA A 419 -0.38 13.88 -6.06
C ALA A 419 -1.10 12.99 -7.06
N GLU A 420 -2.30 12.55 -6.71
CA GLU A 420 -3.13 11.73 -7.57
C GLU A 420 -4.26 12.56 -8.12
N VAL A 421 -4.51 12.43 -9.43
CA VAL A 421 -5.65 13.02 -10.12
C VAL A 421 -6.64 11.91 -10.42
N HIS A 422 -7.87 12.09 -9.98
CA HIS A 422 -8.97 11.15 -10.16
C HIS A 422 -10.03 11.78 -11.06
N LEU A 423 -10.50 11.05 -12.05
CA LEU A 423 -11.59 11.48 -12.92
C LEU A 423 -12.83 10.63 -12.62
N ARG A 424 -13.98 11.27 -12.45
CA ARG A 424 -15.26 10.63 -12.19
C ARG A 424 -16.34 11.21 -13.10
N LEU A 425 -17.07 10.35 -13.81
CA LEU A 425 -18.24 10.74 -14.58
C LEU A 425 -19.49 10.64 -13.71
N VAL A 426 -20.29 11.70 -13.66
CA VAL A 426 -21.50 11.78 -12.82
C VAL A 426 -22.67 12.40 -13.59
N ASN A 427 -23.89 11.88 -13.39
CA ASN A 427 -25.11 12.43 -13.99
C ASN A 427 -25.65 13.66 -13.23
N SER A 428 -25.29 13.79 -11.97
CA SER A 428 -25.61 14.93 -11.11
C SER A 428 -24.35 15.39 -10.40
N LEU A 429 -24.21 16.71 -10.27
CA LEU A 429 -23.08 17.33 -9.57
C LEU A 429 -22.90 16.76 -8.16
N THR A 430 -21.66 16.48 -7.79
CA THR A 430 -21.32 16.05 -6.44
C THR A 430 -21.50 17.20 -5.45
N ASP A 431 -22.09 16.90 -4.28
CA ASP A 431 -22.21 17.83 -3.17
C ASP A 431 -20.84 17.98 -2.49
N ILE A 432 -20.32 19.20 -2.46
CA ILE A 432 -18.98 19.52 -1.93
C ILE A 432 -19.05 20.41 -0.68
N GLN A 433 -18.03 20.33 0.17
CA GLN A 433 -17.82 21.25 1.27
C GLN A 433 -17.49 22.67 0.76
N PRO A 434 -17.61 23.73 1.60
CA PRO A 434 -17.36 25.11 1.17
C PRO A 434 -15.95 25.37 0.60
N ASP A 435 -14.96 24.65 1.10
CA ASP A 435 -13.56 24.63 0.64
C ASP A 435 -13.33 23.77 -0.61
N GLY A 436 -14.34 22.99 -1.03
CA GLY A 436 -14.31 22.17 -2.23
C GLY A 436 -13.90 20.71 -1.98
N GLU A 437 -13.88 20.27 -0.73
CA GLU A 437 -13.40 18.93 -0.36
C GLU A 437 -14.51 17.90 -0.12
N VAL A 438 -14.14 16.63 -0.25
CA VAL A 438 -14.92 15.45 0.15
C VAL A 438 -14.01 14.40 0.79
N SER A 439 -14.55 13.63 1.74
CA SER A 439 -13.83 12.53 2.40
C SER A 439 -13.76 11.25 1.55
N SER A 440 -14.60 11.15 0.53
CA SER A 440 -14.66 10.00 -0.38
C SER A 440 -15.13 10.46 -1.76
N LEU A 441 -14.52 9.91 -2.81
CA LEU A 441 -14.91 10.21 -4.20
C LEU A 441 -16.36 9.76 -4.48
N PRO A 442 -17.08 10.46 -5.38
CA PRO A 442 -18.37 10.01 -5.86
C PRO A 442 -18.25 8.71 -6.66
N GLU A 443 -19.33 7.94 -6.72
CA GLU A 443 -19.43 6.75 -7.56
C GLU A 443 -19.34 7.14 -9.05
N ASN A 444 -18.47 6.45 -9.78
CA ASN A 444 -18.30 6.66 -11.21
C ASN A 444 -19.46 6.04 -11.99
N GLN A 445 -19.99 6.72 -13.00
CA GLN A 445 -20.93 6.10 -13.94
C GLN A 445 -20.19 5.09 -14.81
N ASN A 446 -20.64 3.82 -14.83
CA ASN A 446 -20.09 2.80 -15.73
C ASN A 446 -20.66 2.91 -17.15
N THR A 447 -21.82 3.55 -17.31
CA THR A 447 -22.46 3.75 -18.61
C THR A 447 -23.09 5.13 -18.71
N VAL A 448 -23.06 5.70 -19.92
CA VAL A 448 -23.79 6.93 -20.27
C VAL A 448 -24.56 6.72 -21.56
N SER A 449 -25.74 7.34 -21.67
CA SER A 449 -26.54 7.32 -22.89
C SER A 449 -26.08 8.42 -23.83
N GLU A 450 -26.05 8.14 -25.13
CA GLU A 450 -25.66 9.13 -26.14
C GLU A 450 -26.50 10.41 -26.15
N TRP A 451 -27.71 10.44 -25.59
CA TRP A 451 -28.56 11.65 -25.52
C TRP A 451 -28.59 12.30 -24.13
N SER A 452 -27.73 11.83 -23.22
CA SER A 452 -27.66 12.33 -21.84
C SER A 452 -26.73 13.54 -21.70
N THR A 453 -26.93 14.27 -20.60
CA THR A 453 -25.99 15.28 -20.12
C THR A 453 -25.37 14.74 -18.85
N TYR A 454 -24.04 14.80 -18.77
CA TYR A 454 -23.27 14.34 -17.63
C TYR A 454 -22.08 15.28 -17.38
N TRP A 455 -21.38 15.06 -16.28
CA TRP A 455 -20.23 15.85 -15.86
C TRP A 455 -19.02 14.97 -15.65
N ALA A 456 -17.86 15.46 -16.06
CA ALA A 456 -16.57 14.88 -15.72
C ALA A 456 -15.96 15.71 -14.59
N GLU A 457 -15.85 15.13 -13.39
CA GLU A 457 -15.29 15.77 -12.21
C GLU A 457 -13.84 15.30 -12.00
N LEU A 458 -12.93 16.27 -11.89
CA LEU A 458 -11.50 16.08 -11.65
C LEU A 458 -11.20 16.37 -10.19
N TRP A 459 -10.73 15.36 -9.47
CA TRP A 459 -10.41 15.39 -8.05
C TRP A 459 -8.91 15.20 -7.85
N ILE A 460 -8.37 15.81 -6.79
CA ILE A 460 -6.96 15.71 -6.46
C ILE A 460 -6.80 15.42 -4.97
N ASN A 461 -5.90 14.52 -4.63
CA ASN A 461 -5.34 14.38 -3.28
C ASN A 461 -3.82 14.40 -3.35
N ALA A 462 -3.19 14.99 -2.34
CA ALA A 462 -1.74 15.01 -2.21
C ALA A 462 -1.31 13.98 -1.16
N SER A 463 -0.36 13.12 -1.52
CA SER A 463 0.23 12.15 -0.60
C SER A 463 1.66 12.59 -0.31
N ASN A 464 1.85 13.26 0.83
CA ASN A 464 3.15 13.77 1.25
C ASN A 464 3.32 13.76 2.76
N LEU A 465 4.55 13.58 3.23
CA LEU A 465 4.90 13.40 4.65
C LEU A 465 4.79 14.68 5.49
N LYS A 466 4.45 15.82 4.90
CA LYS A 466 4.39 17.12 5.56
C LYS A 466 2.99 17.71 5.61
N ASP A 467 1.96 16.95 5.22
CA ASP A 467 0.58 17.41 5.07
C ASP A 467 0.51 18.77 4.33
N LEU A 468 1.31 18.93 3.28
CA LEU A 468 1.28 20.12 2.46
C LEU A 468 0.06 20.05 1.54
N GLY A 469 -0.82 21.06 1.64
CA GLY A 469 -1.96 21.19 0.75
C GLY A 469 -1.55 21.54 -0.69
N ILE A 470 -2.49 21.38 -1.61
CA ILE A 470 -2.34 21.71 -3.02
C ILE A 470 -2.39 23.23 -3.19
N LEU A 471 -1.41 23.81 -3.89
CA LEU A 471 -1.33 25.23 -4.23
C LEU A 471 -1.93 25.52 -5.60
N SER A 472 -1.60 24.70 -6.60
CA SER A 472 -2.08 24.88 -7.97
C SER A 472 -2.19 23.56 -8.69
N ALA A 473 -3.14 23.48 -9.62
CA ALA A 473 -3.35 22.32 -10.47
C ALA A 473 -3.48 22.75 -11.92
N GLY A 474 -2.88 21.98 -12.82
CA GLY A 474 -3.01 22.14 -14.26
C GLY A 474 -2.95 20.83 -15.01
N LEU A 475 -3.70 20.71 -16.11
CA LEU A 475 -3.71 19.56 -17.03
C LEU A 475 -4.38 19.90 -18.37
N ASP A 476 -4.23 19.01 -19.34
CA ASP A 476 -5.04 18.94 -20.56
C ASP A 476 -5.94 17.69 -20.48
N LEU A 477 -7.18 17.79 -20.97
CA LEU A 477 -8.13 16.66 -21.02
C LEU A 477 -8.56 16.42 -22.47
N SER A 478 -8.34 15.22 -23.01
CA SER A 478 -8.90 14.81 -24.30
C SER A 478 -10.12 13.91 -24.12
N TYR A 479 -10.99 13.87 -25.13
CA TYR A 479 -12.18 13.04 -25.24
C TYR A 479 -12.50 12.78 -26.73
N ASN A 480 -13.38 11.83 -27.00
CA ASN A 480 -13.85 11.53 -28.35
C ASN A 480 -15.01 12.47 -28.73
N SER A 481 -14.66 13.56 -29.43
CA SER A 481 -15.62 14.57 -29.90
C SER A 481 -16.58 14.09 -30.98
N GLU A 482 -16.39 12.88 -31.54
CA GLU A 482 -17.39 12.29 -32.44
C GLU A 482 -18.59 11.75 -31.65
N LEU A 483 -18.44 11.44 -30.35
CA LEU A 483 -19.47 10.80 -29.53
C LEU A 483 -20.14 11.77 -28.53
N THR A 484 -19.43 12.83 -28.13
CA THR A 484 -19.89 13.77 -27.10
C THR A 484 -19.14 15.10 -27.20
N SER A 485 -19.79 16.20 -26.81
CA SER A 485 -19.17 17.53 -26.80
C SER A 485 -19.01 18.10 -25.38
N ALA A 486 -17.84 18.69 -25.09
CA ALA A 486 -17.66 19.50 -23.88
C ALA A 486 -18.25 20.91 -24.09
N THR A 487 -19.06 21.40 -23.15
CA THR A 487 -19.76 22.70 -23.32
C THR A 487 -19.50 23.74 -22.24
N ALA A 488 -19.01 23.33 -21.07
CA ALA A 488 -18.67 24.25 -19.97
C ALA A 488 -17.60 23.68 -19.04
N ILE A 489 -16.84 24.59 -18.42
CA ILE A 489 -15.86 24.29 -17.35
C ILE A 489 -16.31 25.04 -16.10
N GLU A 490 -16.37 24.35 -14.96
CA GLU A 490 -16.56 24.94 -13.64
C GLU A 490 -15.41 24.52 -12.72
N PHE A 491 -14.64 25.47 -12.19
CA PHE A 491 -13.60 25.18 -11.20
C PHE A 491 -14.20 24.92 -9.82
N GLY A 492 -13.54 24.04 -9.05
CA GLY A 492 -13.94 23.78 -7.66
C GLY A 492 -13.79 25.00 -6.77
N SER A 493 -14.58 25.07 -5.69
CA SER A 493 -14.65 26.23 -4.80
C SER A 493 -13.33 26.53 -4.08
N GLY A 494 -12.45 25.54 -3.93
CA GLY A 494 -11.10 25.70 -3.37
C GLY A 494 -10.14 26.46 -4.28
N PHE A 495 -10.36 26.46 -5.60
CA PHE A 495 -9.46 27.05 -6.60
C PHE A 495 -10.03 28.36 -7.14
N THR A 496 -9.70 29.50 -6.53
CA THR A 496 -10.32 30.80 -6.84
C THR A 496 -9.41 31.75 -7.63
N GLN A 497 -8.15 31.41 -7.83
CA GLN A 497 -7.14 32.26 -8.49
C GLN A 497 -6.71 31.66 -9.83
N SER A 498 -6.25 32.53 -10.74
CA SER A 498 -5.62 32.16 -12.02
C SER A 498 -6.36 31.14 -12.90
N GLN A 499 -7.70 31.05 -12.79
CA GLN A 499 -8.53 30.12 -13.55
C GLN A 499 -8.39 30.31 -15.07
N ALA A 500 -8.01 29.26 -15.79
CA ALA A 500 -7.84 29.23 -17.24
C ALA A 500 -8.18 27.84 -17.82
N GLY A 501 -8.65 27.80 -19.06
CA GLY A 501 -8.95 26.57 -19.79
C GLY A 501 -9.73 26.88 -21.06
N THR A 502 -9.42 26.20 -22.16
CA THR A 502 -10.09 26.41 -23.46
C THR A 502 -10.61 25.09 -24.00
N ILE A 503 -11.91 25.02 -24.27
CA ILE A 503 -12.52 23.87 -24.94
C ILE A 503 -12.29 24.00 -26.45
N ASN A 504 -11.62 23.01 -27.04
CA ASN A 504 -11.51 22.82 -28.48
C ASN A 504 -12.22 21.51 -28.88
N ASP A 505 -13.52 21.64 -29.09
CA ASP A 505 -14.41 20.53 -29.37
C ASP A 505 -14.17 19.90 -30.75
N GLU A 506 -13.72 20.67 -31.75
CA GLU A 506 -13.37 20.13 -33.08
C GLU A 506 -12.22 19.10 -33.01
N SER A 507 -11.33 19.23 -32.02
CA SER A 507 -10.24 18.28 -31.79
C SER A 507 -10.48 17.33 -30.60
N GLY A 508 -11.56 17.50 -29.84
CA GLY A 508 -11.81 16.75 -28.61
C GLY A 508 -10.77 17.00 -27.51
N ILE A 509 -10.29 18.25 -27.36
CA ILE A 509 -9.26 18.60 -26.36
C ILE A 509 -9.68 19.84 -25.58
N ILE A 510 -9.51 19.79 -24.25
CA ILE A 510 -9.57 20.92 -23.35
C ILE A 510 -8.14 21.28 -22.98
N GLU A 511 -7.66 22.41 -23.50
CA GLU A 511 -6.27 22.85 -23.38
C GLU A 511 -6.07 23.84 -22.24
N GLY A 512 -4.99 23.66 -21.49
CA GLY A 512 -4.49 24.58 -20.48
C GLY A 512 -5.46 24.77 -19.32
N LEU A 513 -6.13 23.70 -18.88
CA LEU A 513 -6.96 23.75 -17.69
C LEU A 513 -6.05 24.01 -16.49
N TYR A 514 -6.22 25.14 -15.80
CA TYR A 514 -5.34 25.59 -14.72
C TYR A 514 -6.08 26.43 -13.69
N ALA A 515 -5.76 26.25 -12.40
CA ALA A 515 -6.21 27.15 -11.34
C ALA A 515 -5.30 27.08 -10.09
N GLU A 516 -5.39 28.11 -9.25
CA GLU A 516 -4.62 28.29 -8.02
C GLU A 516 -5.54 28.51 -6.80
N THR A 517 -5.04 28.18 -5.61
CA THR A 517 -5.69 28.48 -4.33
C THR A 517 -4.82 29.35 -3.43
N THR A 518 -5.45 29.96 -2.41
CA THR A 518 -4.76 30.62 -1.29
C THR A 518 -4.86 29.84 0.02
N ALA A 519 -5.60 28.73 0.03
CA ALA A 519 -5.66 27.82 1.17
C ALA A 519 -4.35 27.02 1.27
N SER A 520 -4.00 26.59 2.48
CA SER A 520 -2.70 25.96 2.75
C SER A 520 -2.78 24.46 3.00
N ASP A 521 -4.00 23.94 3.14
CA ASP A 521 -4.34 22.63 3.69
C ASP A 521 -5.25 21.83 2.76
N LEU A 522 -5.52 22.29 1.53
CA LEU A 522 -6.42 21.56 0.64
C LEU A 522 -5.83 20.23 0.16
N GLY A 523 -6.58 19.15 0.33
CA GLY A 523 -6.27 17.83 -0.20
C GLY A 523 -5.14 17.09 0.52
N THR A 524 -4.89 17.41 1.79
CA THR A 524 -3.88 16.75 2.64
C THR A 524 -4.33 15.38 3.13
N ASP A 525 -5.61 15.27 3.47
CA ASP A 525 -6.28 14.10 4.05
C ASP A 525 -7.66 13.84 3.41
N SER A 526 -7.92 14.51 2.28
CA SER A 526 -9.20 14.53 1.58
C SER A 526 -9.00 14.68 0.06
N TYR A 527 -10.10 14.55 -0.69
CA TYR A 527 -10.10 14.85 -2.12
C TYR A 527 -10.65 16.26 -2.34
N VAL A 528 -9.89 17.10 -3.04
CA VAL A 528 -10.34 18.44 -3.44
C VAL A 528 -10.80 18.44 -4.90
N LEU A 529 -11.97 19.04 -5.16
CA LEU A 529 -12.46 19.24 -6.51
C LEU A 529 -11.60 20.29 -7.22
N PHE A 530 -10.88 19.89 -8.26
CA PHE A 530 -10.13 20.82 -9.11
C PHE A 530 -11.06 21.53 -10.09
N ALA A 531 -11.76 20.76 -10.91
CA ALA A 531 -12.68 21.26 -11.91
C ALA A 531 -13.70 20.20 -12.29
N ARG A 532 -14.81 20.64 -12.88
CA ARG A 532 -15.78 19.78 -13.52
C ARG A 532 -16.17 20.31 -14.89
N ILE A 533 -16.29 19.40 -15.85
CA ILE A 533 -16.56 19.71 -17.25
C ILE A 533 -17.93 19.14 -17.60
N LYS A 534 -18.79 19.99 -18.19
CA LYS A 534 -20.10 19.57 -18.66
C LYS A 534 -19.98 18.95 -20.05
N PHE A 535 -20.53 17.75 -20.20
CA PHE A 535 -20.66 17.06 -21.48
C PHE A 535 -22.13 17.00 -21.91
N GLU A 536 -22.37 17.33 -23.17
CA GLU A 536 -23.68 17.29 -23.81
C GLU A 536 -23.59 16.60 -25.17
N SER A 537 -24.73 16.10 -25.64
CA SER A 537 -24.87 15.52 -26.96
C SER A 537 -25.35 16.60 -27.95
N LEU A 538 -24.43 17.11 -28.77
CA LEU A 538 -24.69 18.12 -29.79
C LEU A 538 -25.00 17.47 -31.15
N ALA A 539 -25.50 18.28 -32.09
CA ALA A 539 -26.00 17.80 -33.37
C ALA A 539 -24.96 17.16 -34.29
N ASP A 540 -23.67 17.38 -34.03
CA ASP A 540 -22.56 16.79 -34.80
C ASP A 540 -22.01 15.51 -34.13
N ASP A 541 -22.36 15.25 -32.86
CA ASP A 541 -22.01 14.00 -32.18
C ASP A 541 -22.90 12.86 -32.69
N GLN A 542 -22.41 11.61 -32.73
CA GLN A 542 -23.23 10.45 -33.07
C GLN A 542 -22.69 9.17 -32.43
N VAL A 543 -23.56 8.35 -31.86
CA VAL A 543 -23.25 6.96 -31.51
C VAL A 543 -24.15 6.06 -32.36
N GLU A 544 -23.60 5.48 -33.42
CA GLU A 544 -24.39 4.75 -34.43
C GLU A 544 -24.79 3.34 -33.98
N LEU A 545 -25.97 2.89 -34.41
CA LEU A 545 -26.36 1.48 -34.30
C LEU A 545 -25.59 0.63 -35.32
N ASP A 546 -24.86 -0.40 -34.86
CA ASP A 546 -24.16 -1.32 -35.78
C ASP A 546 -25.12 -2.40 -36.30
N PHE A 547 -25.82 -2.08 -37.39
CA PHE A 547 -26.72 -3.04 -38.05
C PHE A 547 -26.03 -4.30 -38.56
N SER A 548 -24.72 -4.26 -38.85
CA SER A 548 -23.99 -5.41 -39.38
C SER A 548 -23.58 -6.37 -38.26
N GLY A 549 -23.01 -5.82 -37.19
CA GLY A 549 -22.58 -6.58 -36.01
C GLY A 549 -23.71 -6.88 -35.03
N LYS A 550 -24.89 -6.25 -35.17
CA LYS A 550 -25.99 -6.30 -34.19
C LYS A 550 -25.48 -5.89 -32.81
N SER A 551 -24.98 -4.66 -32.72
CA SER A 551 -24.46 -4.08 -31.49
C SER A 551 -24.94 -2.63 -31.35
N ILE A 552 -25.03 -2.16 -30.10
CA ILE A 552 -25.34 -0.77 -29.73
C ILE A 552 -24.17 -0.09 -28.97
N GLY A 553 -23.00 -0.73 -28.95
CA GLY A 553 -21.84 -0.37 -28.10
C GLY A 553 -21.21 -1.61 -27.45
N PRO A 554 -20.34 -1.43 -26.44
CA PRO A 554 -19.93 -0.17 -25.83
C PRO A 554 -19.00 0.66 -26.74
N HIS A 555 -19.08 1.99 -26.65
CA HIS A 555 -18.10 2.90 -27.27
C HIS A 555 -17.27 3.62 -26.21
N ASP A 556 -15.97 3.74 -26.46
CA ASP A 556 -15.05 4.46 -25.58
C ASP A 556 -15.16 5.98 -25.79
N LEU A 557 -15.38 6.70 -24.70
CA LEU A 557 -15.43 8.16 -24.66
C LEU A 557 -14.06 8.82 -24.84
N GLY A 558 -12.96 8.05 -24.83
CA GLY A 558 -11.62 8.53 -25.19
C GLY A 558 -11.01 9.50 -24.16
N PHE A 559 -11.47 9.44 -22.91
CA PHE A 559 -10.97 10.32 -21.86
C PHE A 559 -9.50 10.06 -21.53
N ASN A 560 -8.66 11.08 -21.69
CA ASN A 560 -7.24 11.00 -21.33
C ASN A 560 -6.75 12.31 -20.75
N ILE A 561 -5.89 12.24 -19.72
CA ILE A 561 -5.27 13.40 -19.10
C ILE A 561 -3.80 13.46 -19.51
N SER A 562 -3.35 14.66 -19.90
CA SER A 562 -1.94 14.93 -20.21
C SER A 562 -1.48 16.27 -19.63
N SER A 563 -0.18 16.58 -19.77
CA SER A 563 0.41 17.85 -19.33
C SER A 563 0.15 18.19 -17.86
N GLN A 564 0.08 17.18 -16.98
CA GLN A 564 -0.23 17.38 -15.56
C GLN A 564 0.85 18.23 -14.88
N LEU A 565 0.40 19.19 -14.09
CA LEU A 565 1.24 20.03 -13.25
C LEU A 565 0.51 20.31 -11.96
N ILE A 566 0.80 19.52 -10.92
CA ILE A 566 0.36 19.79 -9.56
C ILE A 566 1.52 20.39 -8.79
N LYS A 567 1.22 21.44 -8.01
CA LYS A 567 2.16 22.05 -7.08
C LYS A 567 1.54 22.09 -5.69
N LEU A 568 2.35 21.80 -4.68
CA LEU A 568 1.98 21.94 -3.28
C LEU A 568 2.35 23.34 -2.76
N VAL A 569 1.82 23.67 -1.58
CA VAL A 569 2.18 24.89 -0.84
C VAL A 569 3.70 24.94 -0.66
N GLY A 570 4.30 26.09 -1.00
CA GLY A 570 5.76 26.23 -1.13
C GLY A 570 6.25 26.31 -2.58
N ASP A 571 5.34 26.15 -3.56
CA ASP A 571 5.65 26.11 -5.00
C ASP A 571 6.42 24.84 -5.40
N THR A 572 6.25 23.75 -4.64
CA THR A 572 6.93 22.46 -4.83
C THR A 572 6.19 21.64 -5.89
N PRO A 573 6.81 21.35 -7.06
CA PRO A 573 6.23 20.42 -8.03
C PRO A 573 6.33 18.98 -7.53
N VAL A 574 5.33 18.16 -7.85
CA VAL A 574 5.25 16.76 -7.39
C VAL A 574 5.01 15.80 -8.55
N ALA A 575 5.37 14.53 -8.39
CA ALA A 575 5.03 13.51 -9.37
C ALA A 575 3.51 13.30 -9.38
N THR A 576 2.89 13.41 -10.54
CA THR A 576 1.44 13.31 -10.66
C THR A 576 1.04 11.96 -11.23
N ARG A 577 0.23 11.20 -10.50
CA ARG A 577 -0.37 9.96 -10.99
C ARG A 577 -1.80 10.21 -11.41
N PHE A 578 -2.24 9.51 -12.43
CA PHE A 578 -3.61 9.53 -12.89
C PHE A 578 -4.19 8.14 -12.69
N GLU A 579 -5.27 8.03 -11.92
CA GLU A 579 -6.06 6.82 -11.89
C GLU A 579 -6.86 6.76 -13.19
N GLN A 580 -6.50 5.83 -14.08
CA GLN A 580 -7.21 5.64 -15.33
C GLN A 580 -8.67 5.30 -15.05
N MET A 581 -9.60 6.01 -15.69
CA MET A 581 -11.02 5.70 -15.53
C MET A 581 -11.29 4.25 -15.97
N GLY A 582 -11.91 3.48 -15.07
CA GLY A 582 -12.43 2.16 -15.39
C GLY A 582 -13.70 2.29 -16.24
N GLY A 583 -13.63 1.83 -17.49
CA GLY A 583 -14.76 1.20 -18.18
C GLY A 583 -16.01 2.02 -18.49
N THR A 584 -16.02 3.36 -18.37
CA THR A 584 -17.22 4.12 -18.72
C THR A 584 -17.45 4.12 -20.23
N SER A 585 -18.56 3.52 -20.64
CA SER A 585 -18.92 3.39 -22.05
C SER A 585 -20.14 4.23 -22.40
N ILE A 586 -20.15 4.76 -23.62
CA ILE A 586 -21.34 5.38 -24.21
C ILE A 586 -22.04 4.39 -25.15
N TRP A 587 -23.37 4.42 -25.12
CA TRP A 587 -24.21 3.45 -25.82
C TRP A 587 -25.22 4.16 -26.73
N ALA A 588 -25.41 3.60 -27.92
CA ALA A 588 -26.37 4.06 -28.92
C ALA A 588 -27.81 3.88 -28.43
N ASN A 589 -28.71 4.72 -28.87
CA ASN A 589 -30.12 4.66 -28.50
C ASN A 589 -30.91 3.71 -29.41
N PRO A 590 -31.25 2.47 -28.98
CA PRO A 590 -31.92 1.50 -29.84
C PRO A 590 -33.30 1.96 -30.31
N PHE A 591 -33.96 2.89 -29.60
CA PHE A 591 -35.29 3.37 -29.99
C PHE A 591 -35.27 4.26 -31.23
N ASP A 592 -34.14 4.88 -31.56
CA ASP A 592 -33.93 5.62 -32.81
C ASP A 592 -33.42 4.64 -33.87
N LEU A 593 -34.31 3.73 -34.28
CA LEU A 593 -33.98 2.67 -35.22
C LEU A 593 -33.40 3.17 -36.54
N ASN A 594 -33.52 4.44 -36.89
CA ASN A 594 -32.98 4.99 -38.13
C ASN A 594 -31.85 6.01 -37.96
N ASP A 595 -31.33 6.15 -36.73
CA ASP A 595 -30.23 7.04 -36.36
C ASP A 595 -30.43 8.47 -36.93
N ASP A 596 -31.66 9.01 -36.83
CA ASP A 596 -31.99 10.36 -37.34
C ASP A 596 -32.25 11.41 -36.24
N ASP A 597 -31.70 11.15 -35.05
CA ASP A 597 -31.78 11.92 -33.81
C ASP A 597 -33.21 12.12 -33.29
N ALA A 598 -34.14 11.26 -33.69
CA ALA A 598 -35.56 11.45 -33.41
C ALA A 598 -36.37 10.16 -33.42
N ILE A 599 -36.84 9.73 -32.24
CA ILE A 599 -37.76 8.60 -32.11
C ILE A 599 -39.14 9.02 -32.63
N ASN A 600 -39.50 8.61 -33.85
CA ASN A 600 -40.68 9.12 -34.55
C ASN A 600 -41.38 8.07 -35.44
N PHE A 601 -42.23 8.53 -36.36
CA PHE A 601 -43.00 7.63 -37.22
C PHE A 601 -42.13 6.82 -38.19
N ARG A 602 -40.90 7.27 -38.48
CA ARG A 602 -39.92 6.55 -39.31
C ARG A 602 -39.44 5.28 -38.61
N ASP A 603 -39.10 5.39 -37.34
CA ASP A 603 -38.71 4.25 -36.49
C ASP A 603 -39.89 3.31 -36.29
N LEU A 604 -41.09 3.86 -36.07
CA LEU A 604 -42.31 3.05 -35.99
C LEU A 604 -42.54 2.23 -37.26
N ILE A 605 -42.23 2.78 -38.44
CA ILE A 605 -42.33 2.03 -39.70
C ILE A 605 -41.33 0.87 -39.70
N ARG A 606 -40.07 1.07 -39.29
CA ARG A 606 -39.07 -0.01 -39.18
C ARG A 606 -39.54 -1.08 -38.19
N PHE A 607 -39.93 -0.69 -36.97
CA PHE A 607 -40.47 -1.57 -35.94
C PHE A 607 -41.63 -2.45 -36.46
N VAL A 608 -42.63 -1.85 -37.12
CA VAL A 608 -43.81 -2.59 -37.62
C VAL A 608 -43.45 -3.64 -38.68
N THR A 609 -42.34 -3.48 -39.43
CA THR A 609 -41.92 -4.49 -40.42
C THR A 609 -41.39 -5.78 -39.79
N VAL A 610 -40.93 -5.69 -38.54
CA VAL A 610 -40.36 -6.82 -37.78
C VAL A 610 -41.25 -7.28 -36.63
N TYR A 611 -42.44 -6.69 -36.47
CA TYR A 611 -43.40 -7.10 -35.46
C TYR A 611 -43.79 -8.58 -35.60
N ASN A 612 -43.81 -9.28 -34.46
CA ASN A 612 -44.06 -10.72 -34.31
C ASN A 612 -42.97 -11.61 -34.97
N GLN A 613 -41.77 -11.09 -35.19
CA GLN A 613 -40.60 -11.88 -35.55
C GLN A 613 -39.83 -12.33 -34.31
N THR A 614 -39.09 -13.43 -34.46
CA THR A 614 -38.06 -13.88 -33.53
C THR A 614 -36.71 -13.32 -34.02
N PRO A 615 -36.03 -12.41 -33.30
CA PRO A 615 -34.76 -11.81 -33.72
C PRO A 615 -33.68 -12.82 -34.11
N SER A 616 -33.50 -13.88 -33.33
CA SER A 616 -32.56 -14.98 -33.60
C SER A 616 -32.80 -15.70 -34.92
N GLN A 617 -34.06 -15.78 -35.37
CA GLN A 617 -34.47 -16.45 -36.61
C GLN A 617 -34.73 -15.48 -37.76
N SER A 618 -34.57 -14.17 -37.50
CA SER A 618 -34.83 -13.13 -38.49
C SER A 618 -33.59 -12.82 -39.33
N ALA A 619 -33.80 -12.67 -40.63
CA ALA A 619 -32.78 -12.13 -41.53
C ALA A 619 -32.69 -10.60 -41.46
N SER A 620 -33.59 -9.93 -40.73
CA SER A 620 -33.61 -8.48 -40.58
C SER A 620 -32.89 -8.07 -39.31
N ALA A 621 -31.81 -7.30 -39.43
CA ALA A 621 -31.13 -6.71 -38.28
C ALA A 621 -32.10 -5.87 -37.41
N ASP A 622 -33.07 -5.18 -38.04
CA ASP A 622 -34.11 -4.42 -37.34
C ASP A 622 -34.88 -5.25 -36.31
N ALA A 623 -35.01 -6.58 -36.49
CA ALA A 623 -35.70 -7.41 -35.50
C ALA A 623 -34.90 -7.47 -34.19
N TRP A 624 -33.57 -7.49 -34.27
CA TRP A 624 -32.69 -7.45 -33.11
C TRP A 624 -32.76 -6.11 -32.38
N PHE A 625 -32.76 -5.00 -33.13
CA PHE A 625 -32.88 -3.66 -32.54
C PHE A 625 -34.30 -3.30 -32.08
N ALA A 626 -35.33 -3.97 -32.60
CA ALA A 626 -36.71 -3.73 -32.20
C ALA A 626 -37.16 -4.57 -31.00
N ASP A 627 -36.35 -5.56 -30.57
CA ASP A 627 -36.54 -6.34 -29.36
C ASP A 627 -35.95 -5.56 -28.18
N PHE A 628 -36.72 -4.62 -27.64
CA PHE A 628 -36.21 -3.63 -26.70
C PHE A 628 -35.89 -4.22 -25.32
N ASN A 629 -36.57 -5.29 -24.96
CA ASN A 629 -36.33 -6.03 -23.72
C ASN A 629 -35.43 -7.26 -23.91
N GLN A 630 -34.95 -7.53 -25.13
CA GLN A 630 -34.05 -8.63 -25.49
C GLN A 630 -34.60 -10.01 -25.09
N ASP A 631 -35.92 -10.22 -25.15
CA ASP A 631 -36.57 -11.49 -24.83
C ASP A 631 -36.72 -12.44 -26.04
N ASP A 632 -36.03 -12.13 -27.14
CA ASP A 632 -36.05 -12.79 -28.43
C ASP A 632 -37.43 -12.80 -29.10
N ARG A 633 -38.24 -11.78 -28.82
CA ARG A 633 -39.52 -11.53 -29.49
C ARG A 633 -39.73 -10.05 -29.71
N VAL A 634 -40.04 -9.66 -30.94
CA VAL A 634 -40.56 -8.31 -31.21
C VAL A 634 -42.08 -8.35 -31.07
N ASP A 635 -42.63 -7.87 -29.97
CA ASP A 635 -44.06 -7.95 -29.68
C ASP A 635 -44.69 -6.68 -29.09
N PHE A 636 -45.84 -6.82 -28.43
CA PHE A 636 -46.57 -5.69 -27.88
C PHE A 636 -45.85 -5.03 -26.69
N ARG A 637 -44.93 -5.74 -26.01
CA ARG A 637 -44.10 -5.23 -24.92
C ARG A 637 -43.11 -4.21 -25.46
N ASP A 638 -42.45 -4.52 -26.57
CA ASP A 638 -41.54 -3.60 -27.25
C ASP A 638 -42.27 -2.40 -27.81
N LEU A 639 -43.48 -2.60 -28.33
CA LEU A 639 -44.31 -1.48 -28.79
C LEU A 639 -44.65 -0.51 -27.64
N ILE A 640 -44.84 -1.02 -26.42
CA ILE A 640 -45.08 -0.18 -25.23
C ILE A 640 -43.81 0.61 -24.89
N LEU A 641 -42.63 -0.03 -24.89
CA LEU A 641 -41.34 0.63 -24.66
C LEU A 641 -41.09 1.73 -25.69
N PHE A 642 -41.28 1.41 -26.98
CA PHE A 642 -41.20 2.37 -28.08
C PHE A 642 -42.16 3.55 -27.90
N ALA A 643 -43.45 3.27 -27.62
CA ALA A 643 -44.46 4.30 -27.45
C ALA A 643 -44.17 5.24 -26.25
N SER A 644 -43.51 4.73 -25.21
CA SER A 644 -43.09 5.54 -24.06
C SER A 644 -42.02 6.57 -24.40
N ASN A 645 -41.24 6.31 -25.45
CA ASN A 645 -40.17 7.17 -25.94
C ASN A 645 -40.54 7.98 -27.20
N TYR A 646 -41.71 7.73 -27.80
CA TYR A 646 -42.13 8.38 -29.03
C TYR A 646 -42.18 9.91 -28.93
N GLY A 647 -41.54 10.57 -29.89
CA GLY A 647 -41.45 12.03 -30.00
C GLY A 647 -40.24 12.64 -29.29
N ARG A 648 -39.42 11.83 -28.59
CA ARG A 648 -38.15 12.27 -28.01
C ARG A 648 -37.11 12.48 -29.10
N ARG A 649 -36.18 13.39 -28.84
CA ARG A 649 -35.11 13.81 -29.74
C ARG A 649 -33.90 14.19 -28.91
N LYS A 650 -32.72 14.00 -29.48
CA LYS A 650 -31.43 14.39 -28.89
C LYS A 650 -31.42 15.84 -28.38
N SER A 651 -31.87 16.79 -29.22
CA SER A 651 -31.94 18.22 -28.88
C SER A 651 -33.02 18.65 -27.88
N GLY A 652 -33.82 17.72 -27.34
CA GLY A 652 -35.05 18.03 -26.58
C GLY A 652 -34.93 18.11 -25.06
N SER A 653 -33.78 17.76 -24.48
CA SER A 653 -33.56 17.65 -23.01
C SER A 653 -34.58 16.77 -22.28
N VAL A 654 -35.31 15.89 -22.99
CA VAL A 654 -36.19 14.90 -22.39
C VAL A 654 -35.41 13.58 -22.36
N PRO A 655 -35.02 13.06 -21.18
CA PRO A 655 -34.28 11.81 -21.07
C PRO A 655 -35.05 10.67 -21.73
N VAL A 656 -34.34 9.73 -22.35
CA VAL A 656 -34.89 8.48 -22.88
C VAL A 656 -35.20 7.53 -21.69
N ASN A 657 -36.26 6.74 -21.82
CA ASN A 657 -36.77 5.84 -20.79
C ASN A 657 -36.34 4.44 -21.24
N TYR A 658 -35.18 4.04 -20.78
CA TYR A 658 -34.66 2.71 -21.04
C TYR A 658 -35.31 1.68 -20.11
N PRO A 659 -35.45 0.42 -20.55
CA PRO A 659 -35.84 -0.66 -19.65
C PRO A 659 -34.70 -0.94 -18.64
N ASP A 660 -35.03 -1.57 -17.50
CA ASP A 660 -34.08 -1.81 -16.40
C ASP A 660 -32.87 -2.68 -16.81
N ASN A 661 -32.97 -3.42 -17.90
CA ASN A 661 -31.93 -4.31 -18.42
C ASN A 661 -31.07 -3.67 -19.53
N TYR A 662 -31.19 -2.36 -19.75
CA TYR A 662 -30.33 -1.63 -20.68
C TYR A 662 -29.15 -0.97 -19.95
N PRO A 663 -27.93 -0.97 -20.53
CA PRO A 663 -27.57 -1.58 -21.80
C PRO A 663 -27.20 -3.07 -21.68
N ASP A 664 -27.19 -3.64 -20.48
CA ASP A 664 -26.52 -4.91 -20.20
C ASP A 664 -27.08 -6.08 -21.03
N ALA A 665 -28.40 -6.22 -21.16
CA ALA A 665 -29.01 -7.26 -21.98
C ALA A 665 -28.67 -7.18 -23.48
N TRP A 666 -28.22 -6.01 -23.94
CA TRP A 666 -27.77 -5.80 -25.31
C TRP A 666 -26.29 -6.13 -25.51
N ASN A 667 -25.55 -6.36 -24.42
CA ASN A 667 -24.12 -6.66 -24.41
C ASN A 667 -23.77 -8.04 -23.83
N GLN A 668 -24.75 -8.93 -23.66
CA GLN A 668 -24.55 -10.33 -23.23
C GLN A 668 -24.02 -11.19 -24.39
N LEU A 669 -22.94 -10.74 -25.02
CA LEU A 669 -22.21 -11.47 -26.06
C LEU A 669 -20.87 -11.91 -25.48
N LEU A 670 -20.59 -13.21 -25.52
CA LEU A 670 -19.24 -13.69 -25.28
C LEU A 670 -18.41 -13.56 -26.55
N MET A 671 -17.33 -12.78 -26.52
CA MET A 671 -16.47 -12.53 -27.67
C MET A 671 -15.16 -13.33 -27.61
N VAL A 672 -14.52 -13.56 -28.75
CA VAL A 672 -13.15 -14.09 -28.78
C VAL A 672 -12.17 -13.00 -28.34
N ALA A 673 -11.29 -13.31 -27.38
CA ALA A 673 -10.24 -12.39 -26.98
C ALA A 673 -9.25 -12.13 -28.15
N ALA A 674 -8.88 -10.86 -28.36
CA ALA A 674 -8.03 -10.43 -29.48
C ALA A 674 -6.70 -11.22 -29.52
N THR A 675 -6.59 -12.16 -30.47
CA THR A 675 -5.43 -13.04 -30.67
C THR A 675 -5.09 -13.13 -32.17
N GLU A 676 -4.00 -13.83 -32.53
CA GLU A 676 -3.69 -14.06 -33.96
C GLU A 676 -4.90 -14.71 -34.68
N PRO A 677 -5.20 -14.29 -35.92
CA PRO A 677 -6.34 -14.83 -36.66
C PRO A 677 -6.21 -16.34 -36.86
N PRO A 678 -7.33 -17.08 -36.96
CA PRO A 678 -7.33 -18.53 -37.00
C PRO A 678 -6.46 -19.05 -38.14
N GLN A 679 -5.48 -19.89 -37.82
CA GLN A 679 -4.49 -20.34 -38.80
C GLN A 679 -5.03 -21.41 -39.77
N LYS A 680 -6.21 -21.99 -39.49
CA LYS A 680 -6.89 -22.99 -40.32
C LYS A 680 -8.41 -22.83 -40.24
N PRO A 681 -9.16 -23.09 -41.33
CA PRO A 681 -10.62 -23.09 -41.28
C PRO A 681 -11.13 -24.22 -40.37
N ALA A 682 -11.90 -23.85 -39.34
CA ALA A 682 -12.51 -24.78 -38.40
C ALA A 682 -13.73 -25.52 -38.99
N SER A 683 -13.99 -26.71 -38.46
CA SER A 683 -15.23 -27.45 -38.79
C SER A 683 -16.38 -26.97 -37.94
N SER A 684 -17.59 -27.01 -38.49
CA SER A 684 -18.80 -26.64 -37.75
C SER A 684 -19.11 -27.60 -36.61
N VAL A 685 -19.51 -27.06 -35.44
CA VAL A 685 -20.09 -27.87 -34.36
C VAL A 685 -21.48 -28.37 -34.79
N THR A 686 -21.88 -29.54 -34.29
CA THR A 686 -23.22 -30.09 -34.58
C THR A 686 -24.21 -29.75 -33.48
N GLN A 687 -25.47 -29.58 -33.86
CA GLN A 687 -26.58 -29.38 -32.92
C GLN A 687 -26.60 -30.44 -31.81
N SER A 688 -26.44 -31.73 -32.16
CA SER A 688 -26.38 -32.81 -31.17
C SER A 688 -25.20 -32.72 -30.20
N THR A 689 -24.09 -32.12 -30.63
CA THR A 689 -22.91 -31.92 -29.77
C THR A 689 -23.19 -30.86 -28.71
N VAL A 690 -23.72 -29.70 -29.11
CA VAL A 690 -24.03 -28.62 -28.15
C VAL A 690 -25.15 -29.02 -27.19
N GLU A 691 -26.17 -29.76 -27.65
CA GLU A 691 -27.23 -30.31 -26.81
C GLU A 691 -26.66 -31.27 -25.76
N THR A 692 -25.74 -32.15 -26.14
CA THR A 692 -25.11 -33.09 -25.20
C THR A 692 -24.30 -32.35 -24.14
N VAL A 693 -23.51 -31.33 -24.53
CA VAL A 693 -22.70 -30.55 -23.59
C VAL A 693 -23.58 -29.71 -22.66
N LEU A 694 -24.69 -29.14 -23.16
CA LEU A 694 -25.67 -28.46 -22.32
C LEU A 694 -26.27 -29.41 -21.28
N GLU A 695 -26.76 -30.58 -21.71
CA GLU A 695 -27.36 -31.57 -20.82
C GLU A 695 -26.41 -32.01 -19.70
N THR A 696 -25.13 -32.28 -20.02
CA THR A 696 -24.13 -32.67 -19.01
C THR A 696 -23.80 -31.51 -18.09
N THR A 697 -23.62 -30.31 -18.63
CA THR A 697 -23.30 -29.10 -17.86
C THR A 697 -24.42 -28.74 -16.87
N VAL A 698 -25.69 -28.77 -17.32
CA VAL A 698 -26.85 -28.51 -16.45
C VAL A 698 -26.97 -29.60 -15.39
N ALA A 699 -26.73 -30.87 -15.72
CA ALA A 699 -26.78 -31.96 -14.75
C ALA A 699 -25.70 -31.85 -13.65
N GLU A 700 -24.49 -31.43 -14.01
CA GLU A 700 -23.38 -31.16 -13.09
C GLU A 700 -23.68 -29.96 -12.17
N LEU A 701 -24.29 -28.91 -12.73
CA LEU A 701 -24.57 -27.68 -12.02
C LEU A 701 -25.81 -27.78 -11.10
N SER A 702 -26.81 -28.57 -11.50
CA SER A 702 -28.11 -28.69 -10.80
C SER A 702 -28.03 -28.88 -9.28
N PRO A 703 -27.12 -29.70 -8.70
CA PRO A 703 -27.01 -29.88 -7.24
C PRO A 703 -26.65 -28.61 -6.47
N GLN A 704 -26.05 -27.62 -7.14
CA GLN A 704 -25.56 -26.38 -6.54
C GLN A 704 -26.59 -25.24 -6.63
N LEU A 705 -27.67 -25.43 -7.40
CA LEU A 705 -28.65 -24.39 -7.70
C LEU A 705 -29.90 -24.47 -6.81
N THR A 706 -30.54 -23.32 -6.60
CA THR A 706 -31.87 -23.24 -5.98
C THR A 706 -32.95 -23.90 -6.85
N PRO A 707 -34.09 -24.35 -6.28
CA PRO A 707 -35.19 -24.92 -7.05
C PRO A 707 -35.71 -24.00 -8.17
N GLU A 708 -35.71 -22.69 -7.93
CA GLU A 708 -36.08 -21.67 -8.91
C GLU A 708 -35.09 -21.64 -10.08
N GLN A 709 -33.79 -21.62 -9.80
CA GLN A 709 -32.73 -21.66 -10.81
C GLN A 709 -32.74 -22.98 -11.60
N GLN A 710 -32.97 -24.12 -10.94
CA GLN A 710 -33.14 -25.40 -11.60
C GLN A 710 -34.36 -25.40 -12.55
N ALA A 711 -35.47 -24.77 -12.14
CA ALA A 711 -36.65 -24.63 -12.98
C ALA A 711 -36.38 -23.75 -14.21
N THR A 712 -35.58 -22.69 -14.07
CA THR A 712 -35.09 -21.86 -15.18
C THR A 712 -34.25 -22.68 -16.14
N LEU A 713 -33.20 -23.35 -15.66
CA LEU A 713 -32.28 -24.11 -16.52
C LEU A 713 -32.93 -25.32 -17.20
N SER A 714 -33.97 -25.91 -16.59
CA SER A 714 -34.71 -27.03 -17.19
C SER A 714 -35.52 -26.67 -18.44
N GLN A 715 -35.69 -25.37 -18.71
CA GLN A 715 -36.44 -24.84 -19.84
C GLN A 715 -35.53 -24.22 -20.91
N VAL A 716 -34.21 -24.30 -20.72
CA VAL A 716 -33.25 -23.69 -21.64
C VAL A 716 -33.14 -24.51 -22.92
N ASP A 717 -33.34 -23.84 -24.05
CA ASP A 717 -33.05 -24.37 -25.37
C ASP A 717 -31.64 -23.95 -25.82
N ILE A 718 -31.05 -24.65 -26.79
CA ILE A 718 -29.76 -24.29 -27.39
C ILE A 718 -29.78 -24.47 -28.89
N GLU A 719 -29.28 -23.49 -29.66
CA GLU A 719 -29.26 -23.52 -31.12
C GLU A 719 -27.87 -23.18 -31.68
N VAL A 720 -27.42 -23.96 -32.67
CA VAL A 720 -26.21 -23.63 -33.44
C VAL A 720 -26.57 -22.69 -34.59
N VAL A 721 -25.98 -21.50 -34.57
CA VAL A 721 -26.21 -20.44 -35.56
C VAL A 721 -24.88 -19.83 -36.02
N ASP A 722 -24.87 -19.20 -37.20
CA ASP A 722 -23.71 -18.43 -37.68
C ASP A 722 -23.80 -17.04 -37.06
N LEU A 723 -23.05 -16.79 -35.99
CA LEU A 723 -23.05 -15.52 -35.27
C LEU A 723 -22.16 -14.49 -35.99
N ALA A 724 -22.20 -13.24 -35.53
CA ALA A 724 -21.33 -12.20 -36.07
C ALA A 724 -19.85 -12.56 -35.84
N GLU A 725 -18.98 -11.99 -36.67
CA GLU A 725 -17.53 -12.21 -36.54
C GLU A 725 -17.05 -11.80 -35.14
N GLY A 726 -16.30 -12.69 -34.49
CA GLY A 726 -15.80 -12.50 -33.13
C GLY A 726 -16.72 -13.01 -32.02
N THR A 727 -18.01 -13.30 -32.28
CA THR A 727 -18.94 -13.76 -31.25
C THR A 727 -18.91 -15.29 -31.09
N LEU A 728 -18.88 -15.76 -29.84
CA LEU A 728 -18.87 -17.17 -29.46
C LEU A 728 -20.24 -17.68 -29.02
N GLY A 729 -20.92 -16.89 -28.20
CA GLY A 729 -22.17 -17.25 -27.55
C GLY A 729 -23.05 -16.03 -27.27
N ARG A 730 -24.34 -16.29 -27.10
CA ARG A 730 -25.33 -15.33 -26.57
C ARG A 730 -26.50 -16.06 -25.94
N ALA A 731 -27.00 -15.56 -24.81
CA ALA A 731 -28.26 -15.96 -24.21
C ALA A 731 -29.38 -14.95 -24.51
N ALA A 732 -30.53 -15.42 -25.01
CA ALA A 732 -31.71 -14.57 -25.19
C ALA A 732 -33.01 -15.37 -25.14
N GLY A 733 -34.04 -14.85 -24.47
CA GLY A 733 -35.38 -15.46 -24.46
C GLY A 733 -35.46 -16.90 -23.91
N GLY A 734 -34.49 -17.32 -23.07
CA GLY A 734 -34.37 -18.69 -22.59
C GLY A 734 -33.67 -19.66 -23.55
N THR A 735 -33.07 -19.15 -24.63
CA THR A 735 -32.29 -19.93 -25.60
C THR A 735 -30.83 -19.48 -25.57
N ILE A 736 -29.90 -20.44 -25.61
CA ILE A 736 -28.47 -20.20 -25.84
C ILE A 736 -28.16 -20.35 -27.32
N TYR A 737 -27.52 -19.37 -27.92
CA TYR A 737 -27.07 -19.39 -29.31
C TYR A 737 -25.55 -19.59 -29.33
N ILE A 738 -25.08 -20.64 -30.00
CA ILE A 738 -23.66 -20.96 -30.11
C ILE A 738 -23.19 -20.77 -31.55
N ASP A 739 -22.04 -20.12 -31.72
CA ASP A 739 -21.48 -19.90 -33.05
C ASP A 739 -21.10 -21.23 -33.73
N VAL A 740 -21.37 -21.31 -35.02
CA VAL A 740 -21.20 -22.53 -35.80
C VAL A 740 -19.74 -23.00 -35.82
N ASN A 741 -18.75 -22.11 -35.78
CA ASN A 741 -17.33 -22.46 -35.93
C ASN A 741 -16.37 -21.75 -34.96
N ALA A 742 -16.90 -21.16 -33.88
CA ALA A 742 -16.19 -20.37 -32.89
C ALA A 742 -15.41 -19.20 -33.51
N SER A 743 -16.07 -18.44 -34.39
CA SER A 743 -15.47 -17.36 -35.18
C SER A 743 -14.20 -17.80 -35.94
N GLY A 744 -14.20 -19.05 -36.40
CA GLY A 744 -13.12 -19.67 -37.17
C GLY A 744 -12.02 -20.35 -36.36
N TYR A 745 -11.99 -20.23 -35.03
CA TYR A 745 -11.01 -20.90 -34.16
C TYR A 745 -11.32 -22.38 -33.94
N GLY A 746 -12.59 -22.75 -34.01
CA GLY A 746 -13.07 -24.11 -33.76
C GLY A 746 -13.28 -24.43 -32.28
N TRP A 747 -14.16 -25.40 -32.04
CA TRP A 747 -14.60 -25.79 -30.70
C TRP A 747 -13.76 -26.95 -30.15
N PHE A 748 -13.28 -26.80 -28.92
CA PHE A 748 -12.83 -27.90 -28.07
C PHE A 748 -14.03 -28.45 -27.31
N VAL A 749 -14.28 -29.75 -27.48
CA VAL A 749 -15.34 -30.49 -26.78
C VAL A 749 -14.66 -31.48 -25.86
N ASP A 750 -14.62 -31.13 -24.58
CA ASP A 750 -13.94 -31.93 -23.57
C ASP A 750 -14.68 -33.24 -23.29
N ALA A 751 -13.96 -34.36 -23.37
CA ALA A 751 -14.50 -35.67 -23.06
C ALA A 751 -14.46 -36.00 -21.56
N THR A 752 -13.63 -35.27 -20.80
CA THR A 752 -13.36 -35.44 -19.36
C THR A 752 -13.33 -34.08 -18.64
N PRO A 753 -14.44 -33.30 -18.69
CA PRO A 753 -14.47 -31.93 -18.18
C PRO A 753 -14.10 -31.79 -16.70
N ASP A 754 -14.40 -32.80 -15.88
CA ASP A 754 -14.10 -32.81 -14.44
C ASP A 754 -12.59 -33.02 -14.13
N GLU A 755 -11.82 -33.55 -15.08
CA GLU A 755 -10.40 -33.89 -14.84
C GLU A 755 -9.45 -32.75 -15.21
N ASN A 756 -9.88 -31.80 -16.06
CA ASN A 756 -9.08 -30.68 -16.57
C ASN A 756 -7.69 -31.10 -17.12
N SER A 757 -7.57 -32.32 -17.64
CA SER A 757 -6.28 -32.98 -17.92
C SER A 757 -5.48 -32.31 -19.04
N GLU A 758 -6.16 -31.52 -19.87
CA GLU A 758 -5.65 -30.77 -21.00
C GLU A 758 -5.01 -29.44 -20.58
N TYR A 759 -5.23 -29.01 -19.35
CA TYR A 759 -4.89 -27.67 -18.88
C TYR A 759 -3.88 -27.67 -17.71
N SER A 760 -3.30 -26.49 -17.50
CA SER A 760 -2.46 -26.16 -16.34
C SER A 760 -2.93 -24.86 -15.71
N GLY A 761 -2.62 -24.64 -14.43
CA GLY A 761 -3.04 -23.44 -13.70
C GLY A 761 -2.42 -22.17 -14.29
N GLY A 762 -3.27 -21.21 -14.68
CA GLY A 762 -2.90 -19.90 -15.20
C GLY A 762 -3.27 -18.73 -14.28
N GLY A 763 -4.01 -18.99 -13.20
CA GLY A 763 -4.49 -18.05 -12.17
C GLY A 763 -5.57 -18.70 -11.29
N ASP A 764 -6.15 -17.97 -10.33
CA ASP A 764 -7.10 -18.53 -9.34
C ASP A 764 -8.39 -19.10 -9.95
N LEU A 765 -8.83 -18.58 -11.10
CA LEU A 765 -10.02 -19.04 -11.84
C LEU A 765 -9.76 -19.32 -13.33
N THR A 766 -8.49 -19.45 -13.73
CA THR A 766 -8.11 -19.56 -15.15
C THR A 766 -7.19 -20.76 -15.38
N LEU A 767 -7.57 -21.57 -16.36
CA LEU A 767 -6.81 -22.73 -16.83
C LEU A 767 -6.33 -22.49 -18.27
N ILE A 768 -5.06 -22.79 -18.52
CA ILE A 768 -4.40 -22.60 -19.83
C ILE A 768 -4.00 -23.97 -20.39
N ALA A 769 -4.37 -24.22 -21.64
CA ALA A 769 -4.13 -25.47 -22.34
C ALA A 769 -2.62 -25.78 -22.42
N LEU A 770 -2.23 -27.00 -22.08
CA LEU A 770 -0.86 -27.48 -22.20
C LEU A 770 -0.44 -27.51 -23.68
N PRO A 771 0.80 -27.15 -24.05
CA PRO A 771 1.24 -27.02 -25.45
C PRO A 771 1.00 -28.23 -26.38
N ASP A 772 0.88 -29.43 -25.81
CA ASP A 772 0.65 -30.68 -26.53
C ASP A 772 -0.78 -31.23 -26.39
N SER A 773 -1.70 -30.47 -25.75
CA SER A 773 -3.09 -30.88 -25.57
C SER A 773 -3.96 -30.61 -26.79
N GLU A 774 -5.09 -31.30 -26.88
CA GLU A 774 -6.07 -31.08 -27.96
C GLU A 774 -6.82 -29.74 -27.83
N ALA A 775 -6.77 -29.09 -26.66
CA ALA A 775 -7.41 -27.81 -26.39
C ALA A 775 -6.63 -26.60 -26.94
N VAL A 776 -5.32 -26.75 -27.25
CA VAL A 776 -4.48 -25.61 -27.68
C VAL A 776 -5.03 -24.94 -28.93
N GLY A 777 -5.33 -23.65 -28.80
CA GLY A 777 -5.78 -22.80 -29.92
C GLY A 777 -7.23 -23.02 -30.34
N LEU A 778 -8.01 -23.82 -29.60
CA LEU A 778 -9.45 -24.00 -29.79
C LEU A 778 -10.23 -23.31 -28.66
N ILE A 779 -11.51 -23.01 -28.88
CA ILE A 779 -12.39 -22.39 -27.87
C ILE A 779 -13.09 -23.48 -27.06
N ASP A 780 -13.02 -23.41 -25.72
CA ASP A 780 -13.64 -24.39 -24.83
C ASP A 780 -15.18 -24.23 -24.81
N LEU A 781 -15.88 -25.18 -25.42
CA LEU A 781 -17.35 -25.12 -25.57
C LEU A 781 -18.08 -25.13 -24.21
N ARG A 782 -17.52 -25.83 -23.21
CA ARG A 782 -18.12 -25.91 -21.87
C ARG A 782 -18.07 -24.55 -21.17
N THR A 783 -16.94 -23.84 -21.25
CA THR A 783 -16.82 -22.48 -20.71
C THR A 783 -17.87 -21.54 -21.31
N VAL A 784 -18.06 -21.56 -22.63
CA VAL A 784 -19.08 -20.73 -23.30
C VAL A 784 -20.49 -21.09 -22.80
N ILE A 785 -20.87 -22.37 -22.78
CA ILE A 785 -22.20 -22.77 -22.31
C ILE A 785 -22.43 -22.38 -20.84
N LEU A 786 -21.42 -22.54 -19.97
CA LEU A 786 -21.52 -22.12 -18.57
C LEU A 786 -21.70 -20.61 -18.41
N HIS A 787 -20.97 -19.83 -19.21
CA HIS A 787 -21.09 -18.37 -19.25
C HIS A 787 -22.52 -17.94 -19.64
N GLU A 788 -23.06 -18.50 -20.72
CA GLU A 788 -24.42 -18.17 -21.18
C GLU A 788 -25.52 -18.64 -20.20
N LEU A 789 -25.30 -19.78 -19.52
CA LEU A 789 -26.17 -20.19 -18.42
C LEU A 789 -26.12 -19.19 -17.26
N GLY A 790 -24.96 -18.59 -16.99
CA GLY A 790 -24.79 -17.50 -16.04
C GLY A 790 -25.71 -16.32 -16.36
N HIS A 791 -25.74 -15.86 -17.61
CA HIS A 791 -26.67 -14.81 -18.05
C HIS A 791 -28.14 -15.18 -17.86
N LEU A 792 -28.54 -16.42 -18.18
CA LEU A 792 -29.91 -16.89 -17.95
C LEU A 792 -30.28 -17.01 -16.46
N LEU A 793 -29.28 -17.14 -15.59
CA LEU A 793 -29.45 -17.11 -14.13
C LEU A 793 -29.40 -15.69 -13.53
N GLY A 794 -29.10 -14.68 -14.35
CA GLY A 794 -29.05 -13.27 -13.95
C GLY A 794 -27.68 -12.75 -13.56
N TYR A 795 -26.59 -13.46 -13.88
CA TYR A 795 -25.23 -12.94 -13.71
C TYR A 795 -24.84 -12.03 -14.88
N GLU A 796 -24.21 -10.90 -14.56
CA GLU A 796 -23.63 -9.96 -15.52
C GLU A 796 -22.18 -10.33 -15.83
N HIS A 797 -21.58 -9.67 -16.83
CA HIS A 797 -20.16 -9.84 -17.10
C HIS A 797 -19.31 -9.37 -15.91
N SER A 798 -18.18 -10.03 -15.68
CA SER A 798 -17.19 -9.70 -14.65
C SER A 798 -15.81 -9.43 -15.25
N SER A 799 -14.94 -8.77 -14.49
CA SER A 799 -13.55 -8.54 -14.88
C SER A 799 -12.70 -9.83 -14.90
N ASP A 800 -13.13 -10.87 -14.21
CA ASP A 800 -12.39 -12.10 -13.94
C ASP A 800 -13.32 -13.31 -13.78
N GLY A 801 -12.78 -14.52 -13.95
CA GLY A 801 -13.54 -15.76 -13.81
C GLY A 801 -14.46 -16.08 -15.00
N LEU A 802 -15.47 -16.91 -14.75
CA LEU A 802 -16.37 -17.48 -15.78
C LEU A 802 -17.17 -16.41 -16.53
N MET A 803 -17.54 -15.31 -15.88
CA MET A 803 -18.39 -14.29 -16.47
C MET A 803 -17.61 -13.21 -17.25
N GLN A 804 -16.35 -13.43 -17.60
CA GLN A 804 -15.61 -12.49 -18.47
C GLN A 804 -16.22 -12.33 -19.86
N GLU A 805 -16.25 -11.10 -20.37
CA GLU A 805 -16.80 -10.74 -21.69
C GLU A 805 -16.04 -11.34 -22.89
N THR A 806 -14.81 -11.80 -22.67
CA THR A 806 -14.01 -12.46 -23.72
C THR A 806 -13.41 -13.78 -23.28
N LEU A 807 -13.31 -14.73 -24.22
CA LEU A 807 -12.65 -16.01 -24.03
C LEU A 807 -11.54 -16.20 -25.07
N ALA A 808 -10.31 -16.44 -24.59
CA ALA A 808 -9.17 -16.71 -25.46
C ALA A 808 -9.11 -18.18 -25.92
N PRO A 809 -8.59 -18.45 -27.13
CA PRO A 809 -8.31 -19.82 -27.56
C PRO A 809 -7.33 -20.54 -26.62
N GLY A 810 -7.63 -21.78 -26.24
CA GLY A 810 -6.84 -22.58 -25.32
C GLY A 810 -7.01 -22.19 -23.84
N VAL A 811 -8.01 -21.37 -23.50
CA VAL A 811 -8.32 -21.00 -22.12
C VAL A 811 -9.64 -21.64 -21.69
N ARG A 812 -9.70 -22.05 -20.43
CA ARG A 812 -10.92 -22.44 -19.71
C ARG A 812 -11.04 -21.58 -18.47
N TYR A 813 -12.21 -20.99 -18.26
CA TYR A 813 -12.53 -20.30 -17.01
C TYR A 813 -13.28 -21.24 -16.06
N LEU A 814 -13.00 -21.09 -14.78
CA LEU A 814 -13.63 -21.84 -13.69
C LEU A 814 -14.71 -20.98 -13.04
N SER A 815 -15.75 -21.63 -12.51
CA SER A 815 -16.82 -20.97 -11.75
C SER A 815 -16.42 -20.78 -10.29
N ASP A 816 -16.74 -19.62 -9.77
CA ASP A 816 -16.63 -19.14 -8.38
C ASP A 816 -17.88 -19.46 -7.53
N TRP A 817 -18.89 -20.12 -8.12
CA TRP A 817 -20.14 -20.56 -7.50
C TRP A 817 -19.97 -21.50 -6.28
N GLU A 818 -18.76 -21.97 -5.99
CA GLU A 818 -18.43 -22.81 -4.82
C GLU A 818 -18.30 -22.03 -3.49
N SER A 819 -18.30 -20.69 -3.50
CA SER A 819 -17.91 -19.89 -2.33
C SER A 819 -19.06 -19.44 -1.39
N ALA A 820 -20.32 -19.42 -1.82
CA ALA A 820 -21.43 -18.89 -1.00
C ALA A 820 -22.05 -19.89 0.00
N THR A 821 -21.73 -21.18 -0.09
CA THR A 821 -22.29 -22.22 0.79
C THR A 821 -21.38 -22.65 1.94
N ASP A 822 -20.06 -22.44 1.86
CA ASP A 822 -19.13 -22.87 2.90
C ASP A 822 -19.06 -21.90 4.10
N GLU A 823 -19.33 -20.61 3.92
CA GLU A 823 -19.37 -19.64 5.05
C GLU A 823 -20.60 -19.81 5.96
N PHE A 824 -21.74 -20.30 5.44
CA PHE A 824 -22.93 -20.50 6.26
C PHE A 824 -22.84 -21.76 7.14
N PHE A 825 -22.16 -22.82 6.69
CA PHE A 825 -22.01 -24.07 7.44
C PHE A 825 -20.74 -24.14 8.31
N GLY A 826 -19.70 -23.35 8.02
CA GLY A 826 -18.55 -23.17 8.93
C GLY A 826 -18.92 -22.51 10.26
N SER A 827 -19.96 -21.67 10.27
CA SER A 827 -20.48 -21.01 11.48
C SER A 827 -21.33 -21.92 12.40
N LEU A 828 -21.59 -23.17 12.00
CA LEU A 828 -22.37 -24.16 12.77
C LEU A 828 -21.52 -25.30 13.37
N THR A 829 -20.21 -25.31 13.11
CA THR A 829 -19.27 -26.30 13.68
C THR A 829 -18.55 -25.83 14.94
N ASP A 830 -18.66 -24.56 15.32
CA ASP A 830 -17.97 -23.99 16.50
C ASP A 830 -18.73 -24.15 17.83
N ASP A 831 -19.91 -24.79 17.82
CA ASP A 831 -20.77 -24.89 19.01
C ASP A 831 -21.18 -26.34 19.34
N THR A 832 -20.30 -27.32 19.15
CA THR A 832 -20.41 -28.63 19.82
C THR A 832 -19.07 -29.37 19.88
N GLU A 833 -18.41 -29.35 21.04
CA GLU A 833 -17.98 -30.53 21.81
C GLU A 833 -16.72 -30.26 22.64
N LEU A 834 -16.90 -29.90 23.92
CA LEU A 834 -16.00 -30.36 24.99
C LEU A 834 -16.78 -30.49 26.31
N SER A 835 -17.43 -31.65 26.52
CA SER A 835 -17.49 -32.29 27.84
C SER A 835 -18.04 -33.71 27.78
N VAL A 836 -17.18 -34.75 27.77
CA VAL A 836 -17.37 -35.94 28.62
C VAL A 836 -16.00 -36.61 28.87
N PHE A 837 -15.36 -36.30 30.00
CA PHE A 837 -14.96 -37.22 31.09
C PHE A 837 -13.99 -36.58 32.08
#